data_AF-I2QR56-F1
#
_entry.id   AF-I2QR56-F1
#
_cell.length_a   1.000
_cell.length_b   1.000
_cell.length_c   1.000
_cell.angle_alpha   90.00
_cell.angle_beta   90.00
_cell.angle_gamma   90.00
#
_symmetry.space_group_name_H-M   'P 1'
#
loop_
_entity.id
_entity.type
_entity.pdbx_description
1 polymer ?
#
loop_
_entity_poly.entity_id
_entity_poly.type
_entity_poly.pdbx_seq_one_letter_code
_entity_poly.pdbx_strand_id
1 'polypeptide(L)'
;MGLRTKPLGQEGKMPDQSIANKMADVINRWRAAAINVASHSHRRVAAHPVAWWFNTQNASTREFMQALAGDQLLVVPGAPDQSALVTQFLQPSRPMGNTLASDAITIRDWIAAACPLPPADRKDSGDAGGAPRMPTTDEEREAYYKLNSIESFPEFRETARQLARVYLANADYTQPYHSKFDYSEDRLDERMKAIYDAYVKNDMYKVHPYDNPIIEYSGKKFRVGKASDKAVIDNLIQKAPFNFIDGVWLQGIMTARPSDEVVNKLFDIWADEAGNGETAQNHPNVYDSLLRSKGVYLPPISSRKFIEYPFTPGCWRTAVFQLCVGLFPQEFFPELLGMTLYLEYEATPTLTPIVRMLRGRRIDPLFYQLHVAIDNISKGHGAIVLEAVKTFLNQQRQQGGEEEVQENWNRIWNGYVGWKTIGFFGVDALMRRLIIDKKRINIGTPATPNCIPDLTAYYKEQMLALVKRKAPVARQVHGGVAIGGAALNGLFDKPEKLLEVLIEEKLVDPKHPRDSKLFALMQFEGPMYRVFSEDEQSVIMDWIESLKCNSYECADPLPDEPRDDPAAKMAEMIVNRASQAKTAHAGITLTTQSGEQKALAELFDQPAELMGALVVSGWVCPREPTRSFFLTRILQNDGPMDGVLTADEIATVEEWIQAGAEMPRDLGRLMARKTEDLSPSEAAALKLGQDFARERPMIGMGSVH
;
A
#
# COMPACT_ATOMS: atom_id res chain seq x y z
N MET A 1 -25.26 62.63 36.64
CA MET A 1 -25.34 62.22 35.22
C MET A 1 -25.12 60.72 35.16
N GLY A 2 -26.22 59.94 35.20
CA GLY A 2 -26.18 58.48 35.13
C GLY A 2 -26.53 58.03 33.71
N LEU A 3 -25.61 57.32 33.05
CA LEU A 3 -25.82 56.76 31.72
C LEU A 3 -26.41 55.35 31.86
N ARG A 4 -27.64 55.20 31.37
CA ARG A 4 -28.40 53.95 31.27
C ARG A 4 -27.83 53.06 30.16
N THR A 5 -27.61 51.80 30.51
CA THR A 5 -27.30 50.68 29.61
C THR A 5 -28.49 50.32 28.72
N LYS A 6 -28.26 50.15 27.41
CA LYS A 6 -29.23 49.58 26.46
C LYS A 6 -29.14 48.03 26.46
N PRO A 7 -30.23 47.31 26.15
CA PRO A 7 -30.32 45.86 26.33
C PRO A 7 -29.75 45.06 25.14
N LEU A 8 -29.28 43.85 25.45
CA LEU A 8 -28.84 42.81 24.51
C LEU A 8 -29.92 42.50 23.47
N GLY A 9 -29.55 42.65 22.19
CA GLY A 9 -30.31 42.17 21.05
C GLY A 9 -30.17 40.65 20.91
N GLN A 10 -31.27 40.03 20.47
CA GLN A 10 -31.50 38.60 20.31
C GLN A 10 -30.36 37.88 19.55
N GLU A 11 -29.83 36.81 20.14
CA GLU A 11 -29.07 35.78 19.44
C GLU A 11 -29.95 35.13 18.38
N GLY A 12 -29.53 35.17 17.11
CA GLY A 12 -30.12 34.35 16.07
C GLY A 12 -29.87 32.88 16.38
N LYS A 13 -30.94 32.11 16.59
CA LYS A 13 -30.91 30.64 16.65
C LYS A 13 -30.08 30.10 15.48
N MET A 14 -29.00 29.37 15.76
CA MET A 14 -28.36 28.53 14.74
C MET A 14 -29.40 27.58 14.14
N PRO A 15 -29.40 27.34 12.80
CA PRO A 15 -30.34 26.43 12.18
C PRO A 15 -30.18 25.01 12.75
N ASP A 16 -31.29 24.39 13.12
CA ASP A 16 -31.31 23.03 13.66
C ASP A 16 -30.95 22.01 12.57
N GLN A 17 -29.68 21.62 12.53
CA GLN A 17 -29.12 20.70 11.54
C GLN A 17 -29.81 19.32 11.57
N SER A 18 -30.41 18.93 12.70
CA SER A 18 -31.16 17.68 12.82
C SER A 18 -32.44 17.69 11.99
N ILE A 19 -33.13 18.83 11.87
CA ILE A 19 -34.34 18.97 11.04
C ILE A 19 -33.99 18.93 9.54
N ALA A 20 -32.89 19.58 9.14
CA ALA A 20 -32.43 19.58 7.77
C ALA A 20 -32.05 18.17 7.27
N ASN A 21 -31.36 17.40 8.11
CA ASN A 21 -30.97 16.02 7.78
C ASN A 21 -32.20 15.11 7.66
N LYS A 22 -33.18 15.23 8.57
CA LYS A 22 -34.43 14.45 8.48
C LYS A 22 -35.19 14.70 7.18
N MET A 23 -35.24 15.94 6.68
CA MET A 23 -35.85 16.24 5.39
C MET A 23 -35.04 15.66 4.21
N ALA A 24 -33.71 15.73 4.29
CA ALA A 24 -32.84 15.12 3.28
C ALA A 24 -33.07 13.60 3.19
N ASP A 25 -33.25 12.93 4.33
CA ASP A 25 -33.57 11.49 4.39
C ASP A 25 -34.91 11.17 3.74
N VAL A 26 -35.94 12.00 3.94
CA VAL A 26 -37.22 11.84 3.24
C VAL A 26 -37.01 11.90 1.72
N ILE A 27 -36.31 12.92 1.21
CA ILE A 27 -36.07 13.04 -0.23
C ILE A 27 -35.31 11.82 -0.75
N ASN A 28 -34.23 11.41 -0.08
CA ASN A 28 -33.37 10.31 -0.49
C ASN A 28 -34.11 8.97 -0.55
N ARG A 29 -34.93 8.69 0.47
CA ARG A 29 -35.70 7.43 0.57
C ARG A 29 -36.69 7.27 -0.58
N TRP A 30 -37.25 8.39 -1.06
CA TRP A 30 -38.28 8.39 -2.09
C TRP A 30 -37.74 8.56 -3.53
N ARG A 31 -36.43 8.75 -3.73
CA ARG A 31 -35.83 9.03 -5.05
C ARG A 31 -36.23 8.03 -6.13
N ALA A 32 -36.01 6.74 -5.89
CA ALA A 32 -36.26 5.69 -6.89
C ALA A 32 -37.75 5.60 -7.29
N ALA A 33 -38.65 5.78 -6.32
CA ALA A 33 -40.09 5.80 -6.57
C ALA A 33 -40.52 7.09 -7.30
N ALA A 34 -39.97 8.24 -6.90
CA ALA A 34 -40.39 9.55 -7.40
C ALA A 34 -39.92 9.83 -8.84
N ILE A 35 -38.79 9.28 -9.29
CA ILE A 35 -38.31 9.43 -10.69
C ILE A 35 -39.32 8.85 -11.68
N ASN A 36 -39.98 7.74 -11.33
CA ASN A 36 -40.87 7.00 -12.21
C ASN A 36 -42.34 7.47 -12.17
N VAL A 37 -42.64 8.52 -11.41
CA VAL A 37 -43.99 9.10 -11.37
C VAL A 37 -44.21 9.97 -12.60
N ALA A 38 -45.11 9.55 -13.49
CA ALA A 38 -45.38 10.23 -14.76
C ALA A 38 -45.65 11.74 -14.64
N SER A 39 -46.32 12.19 -13.57
CA SER A 39 -46.57 13.63 -13.36
C SER A 39 -45.31 14.44 -13.05
N HIS A 40 -44.23 13.80 -12.56
CA HIS A 40 -42.97 14.47 -12.23
C HIS A 40 -42.13 14.83 -13.47
N SER A 41 -42.45 14.29 -14.64
CA SER A 41 -41.84 14.67 -15.92
C SER A 41 -42.36 16.01 -16.46
N HIS A 42 -43.52 16.47 -15.96
CA HIS A 42 -44.19 17.68 -16.45
C HIS A 42 -44.31 18.79 -15.40
N ARG A 43 -44.42 18.43 -14.11
CA ARG A 43 -44.38 19.41 -13.01
C ARG A 43 -42.94 19.90 -12.80
N ARG A 44 -42.78 21.19 -12.51
CA ARG A 44 -41.47 21.84 -12.34
C ARG A 44 -41.32 22.38 -10.94
N VAL A 45 -40.07 22.36 -10.46
CA VAL A 45 -39.58 23.11 -9.29
C VAL A 45 -38.44 23.96 -9.82
N ALA A 46 -38.53 25.27 -9.63
CA ALA A 46 -37.64 26.22 -10.32
C ALA A 46 -37.57 25.93 -11.84
N ALA A 47 -36.36 25.81 -12.41
CA ALA A 47 -36.14 25.66 -13.85
C ALA A 47 -36.27 24.22 -14.39
N HIS A 48 -36.40 23.20 -13.53
CA HIS A 48 -36.30 21.79 -13.92
C HIS A 48 -37.56 20.97 -13.56
N PRO A 49 -37.88 19.90 -14.33
CA PRO A 49 -38.91 18.93 -13.94
C PRO A 49 -38.62 18.30 -12.58
N VAL A 50 -39.65 17.92 -11.84
CA VAL A 50 -39.49 17.27 -10.52
C VAL A 50 -38.65 15.98 -10.62
N ALA A 51 -38.85 15.17 -11.67
CA ALA A 51 -38.07 13.95 -11.88
C ALA A 51 -36.57 14.22 -12.09
N TRP A 52 -36.22 15.37 -12.66
CA TRP A 52 -34.82 15.79 -12.85
C TRP A 52 -34.10 15.95 -11.51
N TRP A 53 -34.76 16.54 -10.51
CA TRP A 53 -34.22 16.75 -9.16
C TRP A 53 -34.05 15.46 -8.34
N PHE A 54 -34.89 14.46 -8.58
CA PHE A 54 -34.77 13.16 -7.90
C PHE A 54 -33.63 12.29 -8.46
N ASN A 55 -33.15 12.55 -9.68
CA ASN A 55 -31.95 11.92 -10.24
C ASN A 55 -30.68 12.55 -9.64
N THR A 56 -29.89 11.75 -8.91
CA THR A 56 -28.67 12.19 -8.22
C THR A 56 -27.53 12.58 -9.16
N GLN A 57 -27.56 12.14 -10.42
CA GLN A 57 -26.61 12.59 -11.44
C GLN A 57 -26.84 14.05 -11.86
N ASN A 58 -28.07 14.55 -11.66
CA ASN A 58 -28.46 15.90 -12.06
C ASN A 58 -28.32 16.92 -10.92
N ALA A 59 -28.77 16.56 -9.71
CA ALA A 59 -28.74 17.44 -8.54
C ALA A 59 -28.62 16.67 -7.23
N SER A 60 -27.89 17.25 -6.27
CA SER A 60 -27.79 16.76 -4.90
C SER A 60 -29.10 16.98 -4.13
N THR A 61 -29.23 16.30 -3.01
CA THR A 61 -30.35 16.50 -2.08
C THR A 61 -30.38 17.92 -1.55
N ARG A 62 -29.22 18.49 -1.24
CA ARG A 62 -29.12 19.88 -0.80
C ARG A 62 -29.57 20.87 -1.88
N GLU A 63 -29.11 20.69 -3.13
CA GLU A 63 -29.52 21.56 -4.25
C GLU A 63 -31.03 21.47 -4.50
N PHE A 64 -31.62 20.28 -4.39
CA PHE A 64 -33.06 20.12 -4.51
C PHE A 64 -33.83 20.76 -3.35
N MET A 65 -33.38 20.58 -2.11
CA MET A 65 -33.95 21.25 -0.94
C MET A 65 -33.85 22.77 -1.05
N GLN A 66 -32.74 23.28 -1.59
CA GLN A 66 -32.54 24.71 -1.86
C GLN A 66 -33.49 25.21 -2.94
N ALA A 67 -33.69 24.45 -4.02
CA ALA A 67 -34.65 24.78 -5.07
C ALA A 67 -36.09 24.79 -4.54
N LEU A 68 -36.46 23.82 -3.70
CA LEU A 68 -37.77 23.77 -3.04
C LEU A 68 -37.98 24.97 -2.12
N ALA A 69 -36.98 25.30 -1.28
CA ALA A 69 -37.05 26.44 -0.36
C ALA A 69 -37.11 27.80 -1.10
N GLY A 70 -36.53 27.88 -2.30
CA GLY A 70 -36.55 29.07 -3.15
C GLY A 70 -37.82 29.23 -4.01
N ASP A 71 -38.63 28.17 -4.16
CA ASP A 71 -39.86 28.20 -4.95
C ASP A 71 -41.05 28.62 -4.08
N GLN A 72 -41.28 29.94 -4.01
CA GLN A 72 -42.33 30.54 -3.17
C GLN A 72 -43.77 30.11 -3.53
N LEU A 73 -43.97 29.53 -4.72
CA LEU A 73 -45.27 28.99 -5.12
C LEU A 73 -45.54 27.63 -4.49
N LEU A 74 -44.50 26.89 -4.12
CA LEU A 74 -44.59 25.57 -3.50
C LEU A 74 -44.33 25.60 -2.00
N VAL A 75 -43.33 26.37 -1.56
CA VAL A 75 -42.91 26.45 -0.16
C VAL A 75 -42.76 27.91 0.26
N VAL A 76 -43.42 28.27 1.36
CA VAL A 76 -43.24 29.54 2.06
C VAL A 76 -42.45 29.26 3.34
N PRO A 77 -41.13 29.53 3.38
CA PRO A 77 -40.30 29.23 4.56
C PRO A 77 -40.87 29.87 5.83
N GLY A 78 -40.99 29.07 6.89
CA GLY A 78 -41.56 29.46 8.19
C GLY A 78 -43.09 29.41 8.25
N ALA A 79 -43.79 29.19 7.13
CA ALA A 79 -45.25 29.19 7.06
C ALA A 79 -45.80 27.92 6.37
N PRO A 80 -45.80 26.75 7.05
CA PRO A 80 -46.30 25.51 6.46
C PRO A 80 -47.76 25.60 6.02
N ASP A 81 -48.60 26.33 6.76
CA ASP A 81 -50.03 26.51 6.42
C ASP A 81 -50.27 27.44 5.22
N GLN A 82 -49.24 28.12 4.73
CA GLN A 82 -49.29 28.94 3.52
C GLN A 82 -48.56 28.27 2.34
N SER A 83 -47.90 27.14 2.57
CA SER A 83 -47.12 26.42 1.55
C SER A 83 -48.02 25.48 0.75
N ALA A 84 -48.08 25.65 -0.58
CA ALA A 84 -48.89 24.78 -1.45
C ALA A 84 -48.46 23.31 -1.37
N LEU A 85 -47.18 23.02 -1.12
CA LEU A 85 -46.68 21.68 -0.86
C LEU A 85 -47.45 20.98 0.26
N VAL A 86 -47.75 21.71 1.34
CA VAL A 86 -48.52 21.19 2.48
C VAL A 86 -50.02 21.23 2.20
N THR A 87 -50.55 22.38 1.76
CA THR A 87 -51.99 22.63 1.68
C THR A 87 -52.66 21.99 0.46
N GLN A 88 -51.91 21.66 -0.60
CA GLN A 88 -52.46 21.13 -1.85
C GLN A 88 -51.92 19.73 -2.20
N PHE A 89 -50.65 19.44 -1.92
CA PHE A 89 -50.02 18.18 -2.36
C PHE A 89 -49.94 17.11 -1.26
N LEU A 90 -49.62 17.49 -0.02
CA LEU A 90 -49.53 16.56 1.12
C LEU A 90 -50.86 16.28 1.83
N GLN A 91 -51.99 16.68 1.24
CA GLN A 91 -53.31 16.37 1.81
C GLN A 91 -53.57 14.85 1.77
N PRO A 92 -54.10 14.22 2.83
CA PRO A 92 -54.31 12.75 2.88
C PRO A 92 -55.17 12.20 1.74
N SER A 93 -56.05 13.02 1.16
CA SER A 93 -56.91 12.68 0.02
C SER A 93 -56.20 12.72 -1.34
N ARG A 94 -54.92 13.10 -1.38
CA ARG A 94 -54.11 13.23 -2.61
C ARG A 94 -53.10 12.08 -2.71
N PRO A 95 -52.74 11.64 -3.93
CA PRO A 95 -51.78 10.56 -4.13
C PRO A 95 -50.45 10.78 -3.39
N MET A 96 -49.86 11.97 -3.49
CA MET A 96 -48.60 12.30 -2.81
C MET A 96 -48.75 12.32 -1.28
N GLY A 97 -49.85 12.88 -0.75
CA GLY A 97 -50.11 12.90 0.68
C GLY A 97 -50.39 11.53 1.30
N ASN A 98 -51.02 10.61 0.54
CA ASN A 98 -51.18 9.22 0.95
C ASN A 98 -49.82 8.50 0.96
N THR A 99 -49.05 8.61 -0.12
CA THR A 99 -47.71 8.00 -0.22
C THR A 99 -46.74 8.49 0.85
N LEU A 100 -46.78 9.79 1.20
CA LEU A 100 -45.89 10.41 2.18
C LEU A 100 -46.51 10.55 3.58
N ALA A 101 -47.55 9.79 3.92
CA ALA A 101 -48.28 9.95 5.17
C ALA A 101 -47.39 9.88 6.43
N SER A 102 -46.38 8.99 6.44
CA SER A 102 -45.42 8.86 7.55
C SER A 102 -44.37 9.97 7.61
N ASP A 103 -44.13 10.68 6.49
CA ASP A 103 -43.10 11.70 6.37
C ASP A 103 -43.68 13.13 6.34
N ALA A 104 -45.01 13.28 6.27
CA ALA A 104 -45.69 14.57 6.16
C ALA A 104 -45.38 15.53 7.32
N ILE A 105 -45.22 14.99 8.54
CA ILE A 105 -44.83 15.77 9.72
C ILE A 105 -43.41 16.31 9.56
N THR A 106 -42.46 15.48 9.11
CA THR A 106 -41.07 15.89 8.86
C THR A 106 -40.97 17.02 7.84
N ILE A 107 -41.74 16.95 6.74
CA ILE A 107 -41.77 18.00 5.72
C ILE A 107 -42.36 19.30 6.29
N ARG A 108 -43.41 19.19 7.10
CA ARG A 108 -44.05 20.34 7.78
C ARG A 108 -43.11 21.01 8.77
N ASP A 109 -42.40 20.23 9.57
CA ASP A 109 -41.43 20.71 10.55
C ASP A 109 -40.23 21.39 9.88
N TRP A 110 -39.77 20.85 8.75
CA TRP A 110 -38.72 21.48 7.94
C TRP A 110 -39.14 22.86 7.42
N ILE A 111 -40.36 23.00 6.90
CA ILE A 111 -40.89 24.31 6.46
C ILE A 111 -41.05 25.25 7.65
N ALA A 112 -41.59 24.78 8.78
CA ALA A 112 -41.77 25.59 10.00
C ALA A 112 -40.43 26.12 10.55
N ALA A 113 -39.35 25.35 10.39
CA ALA A 113 -37.99 25.74 10.74
C ALA A 113 -37.31 26.70 9.73
N ALA A 114 -38.08 27.29 8.80
CA ALA A 114 -37.59 28.15 7.72
C ALA A 114 -36.67 27.43 6.72
N CYS A 115 -36.95 26.16 6.45
CA CYS A 115 -36.31 25.35 5.41
C CYS A 115 -34.78 25.27 5.54
N PRO A 116 -34.23 24.86 6.70
CA PRO A 116 -32.79 24.77 6.87
C PRO A 116 -32.20 23.75 5.89
N LEU A 117 -31.06 24.08 5.29
CA LEU A 117 -30.35 23.17 4.40
C LEU A 117 -29.39 22.28 5.20
N PRO A 118 -29.23 20.99 4.83
CA PRO A 118 -28.19 20.15 5.42
C PRO A 118 -26.83 20.77 5.14
N PRO A 119 -25.75 20.45 5.89
CA PRO A 119 -24.40 20.89 5.56
C PRO A 119 -24.09 20.71 4.09
N ALA A 120 -23.20 21.54 3.52
CA ALA A 120 -22.92 21.41 2.10
C ALA A 120 -22.39 20.00 1.92
N ASP A 121 -23.09 19.17 1.13
CA ASP A 121 -22.44 18.04 0.51
C ASP A 121 -21.14 18.64 -0.04
N ARG A 122 -19.98 18.07 0.32
CA ARG A 122 -18.75 18.33 -0.43
C ARG A 122 -18.96 17.73 -1.83
N LYS A 123 -19.89 18.29 -2.61
CA LYS A 123 -19.75 18.35 -4.05
C LYS A 123 -18.64 19.35 -4.27
N ASP A 124 -17.51 18.83 -4.69
CA ASP A 124 -16.71 19.48 -5.72
C ASP A 124 -16.60 20.99 -5.51
N SER A 125 -16.08 21.40 -4.34
CA SER A 125 -15.24 22.59 -4.36
C SER A 125 -14.19 22.29 -5.42
N GLY A 126 -14.18 23.08 -6.49
CA GLY A 126 -13.21 23.01 -7.58
C GLY A 126 -11.79 23.29 -7.12
N ASP A 127 -11.30 22.47 -6.20
CA ASP A 127 -9.94 22.30 -5.77
C ASP A 127 -9.63 20.82 -6.08
N ALA A 128 -8.91 20.63 -7.20
CA ALA A 128 -8.29 19.40 -7.70
C ALA A 128 -8.92 18.03 -7.29
N GLY A 129 -9.49 17.31 -8.26
CA GLY A 129 -10.00 15.95 -8.12
C GLY A 129 -9.04 14.96 -7.45
N GLY A 130 -9.15 14.85 -6.12
CA GLY A 130 -8.42 13.91 -5.28
C GLY A 130 -9.37 12.96 -4.56
N ALA A 131 -8.91 11.73 -4.32
CA ALA A 131 -9.59 10.75 -3.50
C ALA A 131 -9.88 11.30 -2.08
N PRO A 132 -10.95 10.83 -1.40
CA PRO A 132 -11.29 11.30 -0.06
C PRO A 132 -10.13 11.03 0.92
N ARG A 133 -9.95 11.92 1.91
CA ARG A 133 -8.89 11.81 2.91
C ARG A 133 -8.97 10.46 3.64
N MET A 134 -7.90 9.70 3.58
CA MET A 134 -7.69 8.51 4.40
C MET A 134 -7.69 8.84 5.91
N PRO A 135 -8.22 7.95 6.77
CA PRO A 135 -8.16 8.14 8.21
C PRO A 135 -6.71 8.22 8.69
N THR A 136 -6.49 8.98 9.77
CA THR A 136 -5.20 9.02 10.46
C THR A 136 -4.98 7.71 11.21
N THR A 137 -3.72 7.42 11.54
CA THR A 137 -3.36 6.29 12.39
C THR A 137 -4.15 6.22 13.70
N ASP A 138 -4.34 7.34 14.38
CA ASP A 138 -5.09 7.36 15.64
C ASP A 138 -6.58 7.08 15.42
N GLU A 139 -7.15 7.57 14.31
CA GLU A 139 -8.53 7.25 13.91
C GLU A 139 -8.68 5.77 13.57
N GLU A 140 -7.72 5.17 12.84
CA GLU A 140 -7.69 3.74 12.52
C GLU A 140 -7.53 2.89 13.79
N ARG A 141 -6.64 3.29 14.70
CA ARG A 141 -6.44 2.62 15.99
C ARG A 141 -7.72 2.60 16.83
N GLU A 142 -8.39 3.73 16.98
CA GLU A 142 -9.66 3.80 17.72
C GLU A 142 -10.79 3.06 17.00
N ALA A 143 -10.81 3.11 15.66
CA ALA A 143 -11.77 2.36 14.85
C ALA A 143 -11.61 0.85 15.07
N TYR A 144 -10.37 0.33 15.07
CA TYR A 144 -10.08 -1.08 15.30
C TYR A 144 -10.70 -1.59 16.60
N TYR A 145 -10.51 -0.86 17.71
CA TYR A 145 -11.10 -1.22 19.00
C TYR A 145 -12.63 -1.24 18.96
N LYS A 146 -13.26 -0.21 18.37
CA LYS A 146 -14.72 -0.12 18.28
C LYS A 146 -15.32 -1.20 17.38
N LEU A 147 -14.67 -1.51 16.26
CA LEU A 147 -15.11 -2.52 15.30
C LEU A 147 -15.05 -3.94 15.88
N ASN A 148 -14.01 -4.26 16.65
CA ASN A 148 -13.91 -5.54 17.38
C ASN A 148 -14.85 -5.63 18.59
N SER A 149 -15.65 -4.60 18.85
CA SER A 149 -16.67 -4.55 19.91
C SER A 149 -17.93 -3.85 19.42
N ILE A 150 -18.30 -4.06 18.15
CA ILE A 150 -19.31 -3.26 17.44
C ILE A 150 -20.69 -3.29 18.11
N GLU A 151 -21.01 -4.36 18.84
CA GLU A 151 -22.24 -4.50 19.63
C GLU A 151 -22.30 -3.48 20.78
N SER A 152 -21.13 -3.08 21.30
CA SER A 152 -21.01 -2.05 22.34
C SER A 152 -20.98 -0.62 21.76
N PHE A 153 -20.79 -0.48 20.43
CA PHE A 153 -20.69 0.79 19.72
C PHE A 153 -21.59 0.79 18.46
N PRO A 154 -22.91 0.53 18.58
CA PRO A 154 -23.79 0.39 17.42
C PRO A 154 -23.83 1.64 16.53
N GLU A 155 -23.62 2.83 17.11
CA GLU A 155 -23.51 4.11 16.39
C GLU A 155 -22.31 4.17 15.46
N PHE A 156 -21.25 3.40 15.74
CA PHE A 156 -20.04 3.38 14.93
C PHE A 156 -20.23 2.67 13.59
N ARG A 157 -21.33 1.93 13.39
CA ARG A 157 -21.65 1.27 12.11
C ARG A 157 -21.72 2.26 10.94
N GLU A 158 -22.31 3.43 11.14
CA GLU A 158 -22.36 4.44 10.07
C GLU A 158 -20.94 4.93 9.70
N THR A 159 -20.11 5.18 10.71
CA THR A 159 -18.70 5.54 10.50
C THR A 159 -17.94 4.41 9.80
N ALA A 160 -18.17 3.15 10.19
CA ALA A 160 -17.56 1.99 9.55
C ALA A 160 -17.91 1.88 8.05
N ARG A 161 -19.18 2.11 7.70
CA ARG A 161 -19.64 2.15 6.30
C ARG A 161 -18.95 3.27 5.51
N GLN A 162 -18.82 4.46 6.10
CA GLN A 162 -18.13 5.58 5.46
C GLN A 162 -16.63 5.29 5.27
N LEU A 163 -15.98 4.69 6.27
CA LEU A 163 -14.58 4.27 6.17
C LEU A 163 -14.36 3.25 5.04
N ALA A 164 -15.24 2.24 4.90
CA ALA A 164 -15.18 1.31 3.77
C ALA A 164 -15.19 2.04 2.42
N ARG A 165 -16.10 3.00 2.23
CA ARG A 165 -16.16 3.82 1.01
C ARG A 165 -14.91 4.67 0.80
N VAL A 166 -14.35 5.25 1.86
CA VAL A 166 -13.09 6.01 1.79
C VAL A 166 -11.95 5.12 1.31
N TYR A 167 -11.81 3.91 1.86
CA TYR A 167 -10.76 2.99 1.45
C TYR A 167 -10.89 2.58 -0.02
N LEU A 168 -12.10 2.18 -0.45
CA LEU A 168 -12.39 1.81 -1.84
C LEU A 168 -12.19 2.97 -2.83
N ALA A 169 -12.49 4.20 -2.41
CA ALA A 169 -12.28 5.39 -3.24
C ALA A 169 -10.80 5.77 -3.42
N ASN A 170 -9.91 5.22 -2.59
CA ASN A 170 -8.45 5.43 -2.68
C ASN A 170 -7.72 4.31 -3.44
N ALA A 171 -8.45 3.43 -4.13
CA ALA A 171 -7.84 2.40 -4.99
C ALA A 171 -6.95 3.03 -6.08
N ASP A 172 -5.70 2.59 -6.16
CA ASP A 172 -4.71 3.06 -7.13
C ASP A 172 -4.62 2.13 -8.35
N TYR A 173 -5.16 2.59 -9.47
CA TYR A 173 -5.19 1.86 -10.74
C TYR A 173 -3.95 2.10 -11.62
N THR A 174 -2.91 2.79 -11.13
CA THR A 174 -1.73 3.15 -11.93
C THR A 174 -0.69 2.03 -12.03
N GLN A 175 -0.81 0.97 -11.21
CA GLN A 175 0.15 -0.13 -11.23
C GLN A 175 0.00 -0.99 -12.51
N PRO A 176 1.10 -1.56 -13.07
CA PRO A 176 1.14 -2.20 -14.39
C PRO A 176 0.12 -3.33 -14.65
N TYR A 177 -0.39 -3.98 -13.59
CA TYR A 177 -1.42 -5.03 -13.68
C TYR A 177 -2.75 -4.67 -13.01
N HIS A 178 -2.89 -3.47 -12.45
CA HIS A 178 -4.08 -3.07 -11.67
C HIS A 178 -4.89 -1.97 -12.35
N SER A 179 -4.54 -1.61 -13.60
CA SER A 179 -5.36 -0.74 -14.43
C SER A 179 -6.76 -1.30 -14.67
N LYS A 180 -7.73 -0.41 -14.82
CA LYS A 180 -9.11 -0.79 -15.20
C LYS A 180 -9.14 -1.42 -16.58
N PHE A 181 -10.05 -2.37 -16.78
CA PHE A 181 -10.33 -2.99 -18.06
C PHE A 181 -11.78 -3.46 -18.10
N ASP A 182 -12.38 -3.54 -19.29
CA ASP A 182 -13.72 -4.10 -19.46
C ASP A 182 -13.68 -5.61 -19.29
N TYR A 183 -14.66 -6.15 -18.57
CA TYR A 183 -14.78 -7.57 -18.33
C TYR A 183 -15.14 -8.34 -19.60
N SER A 184 -14.31 -9.33 -19.90
CA SER A 184 -14.73 -10.60 -20.48
C SER A 184 -14.08 -11.70 -19.67
N GLU A 185 -14.62 -12.92 -19.73
CA GLU A 185 -14.04 -14.05 -19.00
C GLU A 185 -12.59 -14.30 -19.42
N ASP A 186 -12.31 -14.30 -20.73
CA ASP A 186 -10.94 -14.45 -21.26
C ASP A 186 -9.98 -13.37 -20.72
N ARG A 187 -10.41 -12.11 -20.67
CA ARG A 187 -9.57 -11.01 -20.17
C ARG A 187 -9.31 -11.10 -18.68
N LEU A 188 -10.30 -11.56 -17.90
CA LEU A 188 -10.10 -11.84 -16.48
C LEU A 188 -9.06 -12.94 -16.32
N ASP A 189 -9.20 -14.06 -17.02
CA ASP A 189 -8.28 -15.20 -16.93
C ASP A 189 -6.86 -14.81 -17.35
N GLU A 190 -6.71 -14.08 -18.46
CA GLU A 190 -5.42 -13.54 -18.92
C GLU A 190 -4.79 -12.62 -17.88
N ARG A 191 -5.57 -11.71 -17.28
CA ARG A 191 -5.08 -10.76 -16.28
C ARG A 191 -4.65 -11.48 -14.99
N MET A 192 -5.48 -12.40 -14.48
CA MET A 192 -5.17 -13.16 -13.27
C MET A 192 -3.92 -14.03 -13.46
N LYS A 193 -3.79 -14.68 -14.62
CA LYS A 193 -2.60 -15.44 -14.97
C LYS A 193 -1.35 -14.55 -15.02
N ALA A 194 -1.43 -13.38 -15.66
CA ALA A 194 -0.31 -12.45 -15.77
C ALA A 194 0.16 -11.96 -14.39
N ILE A 195 -0.78 -11.66 -13.48
CA ILE A 195 -0.48 -11.30 -12.09
C ILE A 195 0.22 -12.45 -11.36
N TYR A 196 -0.33 -13.66 -11.46
CA TYR A 196 0.25 -14.84 -10.79
C TYR A 196 1.65 -15.17 -11.30
N ASP A 197 1.85 -15.20 -12.62
CA ASP A 197 3.15 -15.43 -13.24
C ASP A 197 4.17 -14.37 -12.81
N ALA A 198 3.74 -13.12 -12.67
CA ALA A 198 4.59 -12.04 -12.19
C ALA A 198 5.05 -12.29 -10.74
N TYR A 199 4.16 -12.69 -9.82
CA TYR A 199 4.55 -13.04 -8.44
C TYR A 199 5.42 -14.29 -8.36
N VAL A 200 5.13 -15.31 -9.18
CA VAL A 200 5.97 -16.51 -9.26
C VAL A 200 7.40 -16.14 -9.68
N LYS A 201 7.53 -15.33 -10.73
CA LYS A 201 8.83 -14.89 -11.26
C LYS A 201 9.55 -13.94 -10.30
N ASN A 202 8.83 -12.98 -9.73
CA ASN A 202 9.43 -11.86 -9.02
C ASN A 202 9.49 -12.03 -7.51
N ASP A 203 8.75 -12.95 -6.89
CA ASP A 203 8.63 -13.01 -5.43
C ASP A 203 8.82 -14.42 -4.89
N MET A 204 8.13 -15.43 -5.45
CA MET A 204 8.04 -16.78 -4.85
C MET A 204 9.39 -17.49 -4.67
N TYR A 205 10.34 -17.26 -5.58
CA TYR A 205 11.68 -17.87 -5.51
C TYR A 205 12.77 -16.93 -4.97
N LYS A 206 12.43 -15.67 -4.68
CA LYS A 206 13.39 -14.74 -4.09
C LYS A 206 13.60 -15.01 -2.61
N VAL A 207 14.77 -14.61 -2.13
CA VAL A 207 15.08 -14.60 -0.69
C VAL A 207 14.17 -13.57 -0.02
N HIS A 208 13.48 -13.98 1.05
CA HIS A 208 12.61 -13.08 1.81
C HIS A 208 13.39 -11.85 2.30
N PRO A 209 12.81 -10.63 2.31
CA PRO A 209 13.53 -9.41 2.68
C PRO A 209 14.26 -9.45 4.03
N TYR A 210 13.77 -10.24 5.00
CA TYR A 210 14.41 -10.42 6.31
C TYR A 210 15.65 -11.34 6.27
N ASP A 211 15.77 -12.19 5.25
CA ASP A 211 16.98 -12.97 4.95
C ASP A 211 17.92 -12.27 3.96
N ASN A 212 17.46 -11.21 3.31
CA ASN A 212 18.27 -10.43 2.40
C ASN A 212 19.18 -9.47 3.20
N PRO A 213 20.52 -9.53 3.00
CA PRO A 213 21.44 -8.58 3.63
C PRO A 213 21.34 -7.15 3.06
N ILE A 214 20.67 -7.00 1.91
CA ILE A 214 20.43 -5.73 1.25
C ILE A 214 18.95 -5.36 1.42
N ILE A 215 18.71 -4.13 1.83
CA ILE A 215 17.37 -3.51 1.87
C ILE A 215 17.29 -2.41 0.82
N GLU A 216 16.08 -2.07 0.42
CA GLU A 216 15.81 -0.92 -0.44
C GLU A 216 14.99 0.11 0.32
N TYR A 217 15.37 1.38 0.20
CA TYR A 217 14.64 2.51 0.77
C TYR A 217 14.76 3.72 -0.16
N SER A 218 13.62 4.28 -0.56
CA SER A 218 13.54 5.42 -1.49
C SER A 218 14.35 5.22 -2.78
N GLY A 219 14.31 4.01 -3.35
CA GLY A 219 15.03 3.64 -4.58
C GLY A 219 16.53 3.41 -4.42
N LYS A 220 17.08 3.51 -3.20
CA LYS A 220 18.49 3.23 -2.90
C LYS A 220 18.63 1.90 -2.18
N LYS A 221 19.69 1.16 -2.49
CA LYS A 221 20.03 -0.11 -1.83
C LYS A 221 21.01 0.12 -0.68
N PHE A 222 20.84 -0.58 0.44
CA PHE A 222 21.72 -0.48 1.62
C PHE A 222 22.07 -1.86 2.13
N ARG A 223 23.34 -2.07 2.50
CA ARG A 223 23.77 -3.33 3.14
C ARG A 223 23.66 -3.20 4.66
N VAL A 224 22.67 -3.88 5.25
CA VAL A 224 22.40 -3.85 6.69
C VAL A 224 22.53 -5.22 7.36
N GLY A 225 22.76 -6.27 6.57
CA GLY A 225 22.85 -7.65 7.04
C GLY A 225 21.48 -8.31 7.21
N LYS A 226 21.46 -9.62 7.50
CA LYS A 226 20.21 -10.35 7.73
C LYS A 226 19.52 -9.84 9.00
N ALA A 227 18.18 -9.84 8.99
CA ALA A 227 17.41 -9.48 10.17
C ALA A 227 17.61 -10.51 11.30
N SER A 228 17.67 -10.04 12.54
CA SER A 228 17.69 -10.94 13.70
C SER A 228 16.34 -11.65 13.89
N ASP A 229 16.35 -12.76 14.64
CA ASP A 229 15.11 -13.43 15.04
C ASP A 229 14.19 -12.50 15.86
N LYS A 230 14.78 -11.58 16.65
CA LYS A 230 14.01 -10.56 17.38
C LYS A 230 13.26 -9.63 16.42
N ALA A 231 13.89 -9.20 15.33
CA ALA A 231 13.23 -8.37 14.31
C ALA A 231 12.13 -9.15 13.56
N VAL A 232 12.34 -10.45 13.29
CA VAL A 232 11.30 -11.31 12.70
C VAL A 232 10.11 -11.48 13.64
N ILE A 233 10.35 -11.80 14.92
CA ILE A 233 9.29 -11.94 15.93
C ILE A 233 8.54 -10.62 16.11
N ASP A 234 9.25 -9.49 16.16
CA ASP A 234 8.64 -8.18 16.25
C ASP A 234 7.72 -7.87 15.04
N ASN A 235 8.14 -8.24 13.82
CA ASN A 235 7.28 -8.13 12.63
C ASN A 235 6.02 -9.01 12.74
N LEU A 236 6.13 -10.23 13.27
CA LEU A 236 4.96 -11.06 13.56
C LEU A 236 4.03 -10.33 14.54
N ILE A 237 4.56 -9.76 15.63
CA ILE A 237 3.75 -8.96 16.55
C ILE A 237 3.03 -7.83 15.80
N GLN A 238 3.71 -7.08 14.94
CA GLN A 238 3.10 -5.98 14.18
C GLN A 238 2.00 -6.43 13.20
N LYS A 239 1.99 -7.69 12.77
CA LYS A 239 0.94 -8.27 11.92
C LYS A 239 -0.26 -8.77 12.71
N ALA A 240 -0.17 -8.87 14.03
CA ALA A 240 -1.25 -9.39 14.87
C ALA A 240 -2.60 -8.67 14.71
N PRO A 241 -2.67 -7.32 14.58
CA PRO A 241 -3.96 -6.65 14.35
C PRO A 241 -4.71 -7.17 13.11
N PHE A 242 -3.97 -7.57 12.06
CA PHE A 242 -4.54 -8.14 10.85
C PHE A 242 -4.83 -9.64 11.00
N ASN A 243 -3.86 -10.42 11.49
CA ASN A 243 -3.98 -11.90 11.56
C ASN A 243 -4.91 -12.40 12.67
N PHE A 244 -5.18 -11.62 13.72
CA PHE A 244 -6.14 -12.01 14.77
C PHE A 244 -7.61 -11.88 14.37
N ILE A 245 -7.87 -11.31 13.19
CA ILE A 245 -9.21 -11.15 12.63
C ILE A 245 -9.29 -11.80 11.24
N ASP A 246 -8.50 -12.84 11.01
CA ASP A 246 -8.54 -13.57 9.75
C ASP A 246 -9.95 -14.13 9.49
N GLY A 247 -10.37 -14.12 8.23
CA GLY A 247 -11.73 -14.42 7.78
C GLY A 247 -12.79 -13.33 8.06
N VAL A 248 -12.49 -12.25 8.79
CA VAL A 248 -13.53 -11.30 9.24
C VAL A 248 -14.23 -10.55 8.10
N TRP A 249 -13.61 -10.44 6.92
CA TRP A 249 -14.24 -9.82 5.75
C TRP A 249 -15.46 -10.60 5.24
N LEU A 250 -15.60 -11.89 5.60
CA LEU A 250 -16.74 -12.74 5.26
C LEU A 250 -17.67 -13.05 6.45
N GLN A 251 -17.47 -12.42 7.62
CA GLN A 251 -18.19 -12.73 8.89
C GLN A 251 -19.73 -12.65 8.82
N GLY A 252 -20.30 -12.05 7.77
CA GLY A 252 -21.74 -11.95 7.55
C GLY A 252 -22.18 -12.42 6.16
N ILE A 253 -21.36 -13.20 5.46
CA ILE A 253 -21.63 -13.56 4.07
C ILE A 253 -22.88 -14.46 3.94
N MET A 254 -23.11 -15.32 4.93
CA MET A 254 -24.26 -16.22 5.02
C MET A 254 -25.27 -15.75 6.06
N THR A 255 -26.56 -15.87 5.75
CA THR A 255 -27.66 -15.64 6.70
C THR A 255 -28.65 -16.81 6.66
N ALA A 256 -29.46 -16.98 7.70
CA ALA A 256 -30.44 -18.07 7.83
C ALA A 256 -31.64 -17.91 6.87
N ARG A 257 -31.38 -18.08 5.57
CA ARG A 257 -32.34 -17.99 4.44
C ARG A 257 -31.82 -18.85 3.28
N PRO A 258 -32.61 -19.08 2.21
CA PRO A 258 -32.07 -19.72 1.00
C PRO A 258 -30.83 -18.98 0.49
N SER A 259 -29.77 -19.73 0.19
CA SER A 259 -28.51 -19.22 -0.36
C SER A 259 -28.37 -19.59 -1.83
N ASP A 260 -27.55 -18.83 -2.56
CA ASP A 260 -27.15 -19.15 -3.93
C ASP A 260 -25.74 -19.76 -3.96
N GLU A 261 -25.34 -20.24 -5.14
CA GLU A 261 -24.03 -20.87 -5.34
C GLU A 261 -22.86 -19.95 -4.97
N VAL A 262 -22.93 -18.66 -5.28
CA VAL A 262 -21.84 -17.70 -5.02
C VAL A 262 -21.66 -17.52 -3.51
N VAL A 263 -22.76 -17.30 -2.79
CA VAL A 263 -22.75 -17.16 -1.32
C VAL A 263 -22.25 -18.44 -0.64
N ASN A 264 -22.63 -19.62 -1.13
CA ASN A 264 -22.14 -20.88 -0.57
C ASN A 264 -20.62 -21.06 -0.78
N LYS A 265 -20.07 -20.68 -1.94
CA LYS A 265 -18.61 -20.72 -2.18
C LYS A 265 -17.85 -19.81 -1.21
N LEU A 266 -18.34 -18.60 -0.97
CA LEU A 266 -17.71 -17.68 -0.02
C LEU A 266 -17.88 -18.13 1.44
N PHE A 267 -19.00 -18.78 1.77
CA PHE A 267 -19.19 -19.38 3.08
C PHE A 267 -18.23 -20.54 3.35
N ASP A 268 -17.93 -21.36 2.34
CA ASP A 268 -16.96 -22.45 2.42
C ASP A 268 -15.57 -21.91 2.80
N ILE A 269 -15.12 -20.85 2.11
CA ILE A 269 -13.87 -20.14 2.42
C ILE A 269 -13.89 -19.62 3.86
N TRP A 270 -14.94 -18.91 4.26
CA TRP A 270 -15.07 -18.40 5.63
C TRP A 270 -15.06 -19.51 6.69
N ALA A 271 -15.67 -20.66 6.40
CA ALA A 271 -15.73 -21.78 7.32
C ALA A 271 -14.34 -22.38 7.57
N ASP A 272 -13.50 -22.47 6.54
CA ASP A 272 -12.09 -22.87 6.65
C ASP A 272 -11.30 -21.86 7.50
N GLU A 273 -11.43 -20.55 7.23
CA GLU A 273 -10.81 -19.48 8.05
C GLU A 273 -11.22 -19.55 9.53
N ALA A 274 -12.51 -19.83 9.77
CA ALA A 274 -13.08 -20.01 11.10
C ALA A 274 -12.66 -21.32 11.78
N GLY A 275 -12.09 -22.27 11.03
CA GLY A 275 -11.59 -23.56 11.50
C GLY A 275 -12.63 -24.68 11.52
N ASN A 276 -13.75 -24.57 10.79
CA ASN A 276 -14.80 -25.60 10.68
C ASN A 276 -15.32 -26.18 12.01
N GLY A 277 -15.33 -25.36 13.07
CA GLY A 277 -15.73 -25.79 14.42
C GLY A 277 -14.63 -26.46 15.24
N GLU A 278 -13.43 -26.63 14.68
CA GLU A 278 -12.24 -27.11 15.38
C GLU A 278 -11.37 -25.93 15.84
N THR A 279 -11.31 -25.71 17.16
CA THR A 279 -10.58 -24.58 17.76
C THR A 279 -9.11 -24.51 17.35
N ALA A 280 -8.46 -25.66 17.15
CA ALA A 280 -7.05 -25.75 16.76
C ALA A 280 -6.80 -25.42 15.28
N GLN A 281 -7.86 -25.42 14.45
CA GLN A 281 -7.77 -25.08 13.03
C GLN A 281 -8.17 -23.62 12.75
N ASN A 282 -8.83 -22.94 13.68
CA ASN A 282 -9.17 -21.53 13.55
C ASN A 282 -7.91 -20.67 13.30
N HIS A 283 -7.86 -19.95 12.19
CA HIS A 283 -6.66 -19.23 11.75
C HIS A 283 -6.12 -18.22 12.77
N PRO A 284 -6.96 -17.37 13.40
CA PRO A 284 -6.52 -16.53 14.52
C PRO A 284 -5.89 -17.30 15.70
N ASN A 285 -6.43 -18.48 16.07
CA ASN A 285 -5.87 -19.31 17.13
C ASN A 285 -4.54 -19.96 16.73
N VAL A 286 -4.38 -20.35 15.46
CA VAL A 286 -3.10 -20.82 14.92
C VAL A 286 -2.06 -19.70 15.01
N TYR A 287 -2.45 -18.46 14.70
CA TYR A 287 -1.56 -17.30 14.84
C TYR A 287 -1.20 -16.98 16.29
N ASP A 288 -2.17 -17.01 17.21
CA ASP A 288 -1.91 -16.83 18.65
C ASP A 288 -0.97 -17.90 19.18
N SER A 289 -1.15 -19.16 18.75
CA SER A 289 -0.25 -20.27 19.10
C SER A 289 1.18 -20.04 18.63
N LEU A 290 1.36 -19.50 17.41
CA LEU A 290 2.67 -19.08 16.89
C LEU A 290 3.30 -18.01 17.80
N LEU A 291 2.58 -16.95 18.16
CA LEU A 291 3.10 -15.89 19.03
C LEU A 291 3.47 -16.41 20.42
N ARG A 292 2.61 -17.24 21.03
CA ARG A 292 2.86 -17.86 22.34
C ARG A 292 4.08 -18.78 22.34
N SER A 293 4.33 -19.50 21.24
CA SER A 293 5.55 -20.32 21.07
C SER A 293 6.85 -19.50 21.15
N LYS A 294 6.75 -18.17 20.99
CA LYS A 294 7.86 -17.21 21.11
C LYS A 294 7.78 -16.37 22.38
N GLY A 295 6.94 -16.77 23.35
CA GLY A 295 6.78 -16.08 24.63
C GLY A 295 5.98 -14.78 24.54
N VAL A 296 5.27 -14.54 23.44
CA VAL A 296 4.45 -13.33 23.24
C VAL A 296 3.00 -13.62 23.63
N TYR A 297 2.46 -12.78 24.52
CA TYR A 297 1.07 -12.84 24.97
C TYR A 297 0.42 -11.47 24.79
N LEU A 298 -0.32 -11.30 23.71
CA LEU A 298 -1.01 -10.04 23.42
C LEU A 298 -2.34 -9.94 24.18
N PRO A 299 -2.79 -8.72 24.52
CA PRO A 299 -4.13 -8.52 25.09
C PRO A 299 -5.23 -8.98 24.13
N PRO A 300 -6.46 -9.25 24.61
CA PRO A 300 -7.60 -9.51 23.73
C PRO A 300 -7.87 -8.33 22.79
N ILE A 301 -8.18 -8.60 21.52
CA ILE A 301 -8.43 -7.57 20.48
C ILE A 301 -9.61 -6.64 20.81
N SER A 302 -10.56 -7.10 21.62
CA SER A 302 -11.71 -6.34 22.12
C SER A 302 -11.39 -5.46 23.35
N SER A 303 -10.15 -5.43 23.82
CA SER A 303 -9.74 -4.66 25.00
C SER A 303 -8.92 -3.43 24.60
N ARG A 304 -9.12 -2.30 25.30
CA ARG A 304 -8.30 -1.08 25.13
C ARG A 304 -6.80 -1.34 25.26
N LYS A 305 -6.39 -2.28 26.12
CA LYS A 305 -4.99 -2.66 26.29
C LYS A 305 -4.32 -3.11 24.98
N PHE A 306 -5.10 -3.65 24.02
CA PHE A 306 -4.56 -4.08 22.73
C PHE A 306 -4.11 -2.89 21.91
N ILE A 307 -4.95 -1.85 21.80
CA ILE A 307 -4.59 -0.64 21.07
C ILE A 307 -3.55 0.23 21.79
N GLU A 308 -3.37 0.03 23.10
CA GLU A 308 -2.28 0.63 23.89
C GLU A 308 -0.93 -0.09 23.71
N TYR A 309 -0.93 -1.27 23.08
CA TYR A 309 0.30 -1.98 22.76
C TYR A 309 1.12 -1.20 21.72
N PRO A 310 2.47 -1.21 21.76
CA PRO A 310 3.33 -0.39 20.91
C PRO A 310 3.42 -0.89 19.45
N PHE A 311 2.27 -0.97 18.79
CA PHE A 311 2.16 -1.27 17.37
C PHE A 311 2.62 -0.10 16.50
N THR A 312 3.13 -0.40 15.30
CA THR A 312 3.45 0.64 14.32
C THR A 312 2.22 1.29 13.72
N PRO A 313 2.30 2.58 13.36
CA PRO A 313 1.20 3.32 12.78
C PRO A 313 0.43 2.59 11.66
N GLY A 314 1.13 2.04 10.66
CA GLY A 314 0.49 1.42 9.51
C GLY A 314 -0.18 0.07 9.75
N CYS A 315 -0.08 -0.54 10.95
CA CYS A 315 -0.62 -1.88 11.18
C CYS A 315 -2.15 -1.95 11.18
N TRP A 316 -2.82 -0.81 11.40
CA TRP A 316 -4.26 -0.75 11.58
C TRP A 316 -5.03 -0.74 10.26
N ARG A 317 -4.45 -0.20 9.19
CA ARG A 317 -5.17 0.15 7.96
C ARG A 317 -5.91 -1.02 7.34
N THR A 318 -5.20 -2.09 6.99
CA THR A 318 -5.81 -3.27 6.37
C THR A 318 -6.77 -3.98 7.32
N ALA A 319 -6.45 -3.99 8.61
CA ALA A 319 -7.28 -4.58 9.64
C ALA A 319 -8.63 -3.85 9.81
N VAL A 320 -8.61 -2.52 9.86
CA VAL A 320 -9.81 -1.69 9.89
C VAL A 320 -10.58 -1.78 8.59
N PHE A 321 -9.90 -1.81 7.45
CA PHE A 321 -10.56 -1.94 6.14
C PHE A 321 -11.39 -3.22 6.06
N GLN A 322 -10.82 -4.40 6.38
CA GLN A 322 -11.55 -5.66 6.34
C GLN A 322 -12.73 -5.72 7.31
N LEU A 323 -12.57 -5.16 8.53
CA LEU A 323 -13.64 -5.04 9.50
C LEU A 323 -14.78 -4.16 8.95
N CYS A 324 -14.45 -3.03 8.33
CA CYS A 324 -15.44 -2.11 7.76
C CYS A 324 -16.23 -2.75 6.62
N VAL A 325 -15.59 -3.40 5.65
CA VAL A 325 -16.31 -4.03 4.52
C VAL A 325 -17.09 -5.26 4.97
N GLY A 326 -16.52 -6.10 5.84
CA GLY A 326 -17.14 -7.32 6.32
C GLY A 326 -18.39 -7.10 7.17
N LEU A 327 -18.60 -5.88 7.70
CA LEU A 327 -19.83 -5.50 8.40
C LEU A 327 -21.03 -5.27 7.46
N PHE A 328 -20.80 -5.01 6.17
CA PHE A 328 -21.87 -4.69 5.22
C PHE A 328 -21.81 -5.55 3.94
N PRO A 329 -21.87 -6.89 4.07
CA PRO A 329 -21.66 -7.79 2.94
C PRO A 329 -22.72 -7.68 1.85
N GLN A 330 -23.92 -7.18 2.16
CA GLN A 330 -24.97 -6.92 1.16
C GLN A 330 -24.72 -5.62 0.38
N GLU A 331 -24.08 -4.62 1.01
CA GLU A 331 -23.79 -3.34 0.37
C GLU A 331 -22.54 -3.44 -0.51
N PHE A 332 -21.48 -4.06 0.02
CA PHE A 332 -20.16 -4.18 -0.63
C PHE A 332 -19.93 -5.56 -1.26
N PHE A 333 -20.99 -6.28 -1.66
CA PHE A 333 -20.86 -7.66 -2.13
C PHE A 333 -19.87 -7.81 -3.32
N PRO A 334 -19.96 -6.99 -4.39
CA PRO A 334 -19.00 -7.09 -5.49
C PRO A 334 -17.57 -6.74 -5.05
N GLU A 335 -17.39 -5.73 -4.19
CA GLU A 335 -16.07 -5.38 -3.66
C GLU A 335 -15.49 -6.50 -2.78
N LEU A 336 -16.31 -7.19 -1.98
CA LEU A 336 -15.90 -8.36 -1.20
C LEU A 336 -15.47 -9.53 -2.07
N LEU A 337 -16.15 -9.77 -3.21
CA LEU A 337 -15.70 -10.77 -4.19
C LEU A 337 -14.30 -10.43 -4.71
N GLY A 338 -14.06 -9.17 -5.07
CA GLY A 338 -12.75 -8.71 -5.53
C GLY A 338 -11.66 -8.79 -4.47
N MET A 339 -11.97 -8.38 -3.25
CA MET A 339 -11.05 -8.46 -2.12
C MET A 339 -10.71 -9.93 -1.77
N THR A 340 -11.71 -10.82 -1.79
CA THR A 340 -11.49 -12.26 -1.57
C THR A 340 -10.65 -12.84 -2.71
N LEU A 341 -10.92 -12.46 -3.97
CA LEU A 341 -10.10 -12.88 -5.10
C LEU A 341 -8.62 -12.51 -4.91
N TYR A 342 -8.33 -11.32 -4.39
CA TYR A 342 -6.95 -10.96 -4.07
C TYR A 342 -6.34 -11.85 -2.98
N LEU A 343 -7.02 -11.96 -1.83
CA LEU A 343 -6.51 -12.64 -0.64
C LEU A 343 -6.18 -14.09 -0.94
N GLU A 344 -7.06 -14.78 -1.67
CA GLU A 344 -6.92 -16.19 -1.96
C GLU A 344 -6.00 -16.45 -3.16
N TYR A 345 -6.13 -15.69 -4.26
CA TYR A 345 -5.45 -16.04 -5.51
C TYR A 345 -3.94 -15.74 -5.47
N GLU A 346 -3.50 -14.76 -4.69
CA GLU A 346 -2.10 -14.33 -4.60
C GLU A 346 -1.32 -14.97 -3.43
N ALA A 347 -2.00 -15.68 -2.51
CA ALA A 347 -1.41 -16.20 -1.28
C ALA A 347 -0.23 -17.16 -1.52
N THR A 348 -0.39 -18.15 -2.40
CA THR A 348 0.64 -19.17 -2.68
C THR A 348 2.01 -18.56 -3.04
N PRO A 349 2.15 -17.72 -4.08
CA PRO A 349 3.45 -17.18 -4.47
C PRO A 349 3.98 -16.14 -3.48
N THR A 350 3.12 -15.39 -2.78
CA THR A 350 3.53 -14.30 -1.87
C THR A 350 3.92 -14.79 -0.48
N LEU A 351 3.30 -15.87 0.03
CA LEU A 351 3.54 -16.39 1.38
C LEU A 351 4.60 -17.50 1.42
N THR A 352 4.87 -18.17 0.30
CA THR A 352 5.93 -19.18 0.20
C THR A 352 7.31 -18.68 0.71
N PRO A 353 7.78 -17.47 0.37
CA PRO A 353 9.01 -16.91 0.93
C PRO A 353 8.98 -16.75 2.45
N ILE A 354 7.83 -16.39 3.04
CA ILE A 354 7.65 -16.27 4.49
C ILE A 354 7.78 -17.64 5.15
N VAL A 355 7.12 -18.67 4.61
CA VAL A 355 7.21 -20.05 5.11
C VAL A 355 8.66 -20.53 5.12
N ARG A 356 9.42 -20.32 4.03
CA ARG A 356 10.84 -20.70 3.96
C ARG A 356 11.69 -19.96 4.99
N MET A 357 11.46 -18.65 5.14
CA MET A 357 12.17 -17.77 6.08
C MET A 357 11.95 -18.16 7.54
N LEU A 358 10.71 -18.47 7.93
CA LEU A 358 10.37 -18.92 9.27
C LEU A 358 10.93 -20.33 9.55
N ARG A 359 10.78 -21.26 8.60
CA ARG A 359 11.32 -22.63 8.71
C ARG A 359 12.85 -22.62 8.87
N GLY A 360 13.55 -21.78 8.10
CA GLY A 360 15.00 -21.60 8.20
C GLY A 360 15.46 -21.10 9.58
N ARG A 361 14.58 -20.44 10.33
CA ARG A 361 14.81 -19.94 11.70
C ARG A 361 14.23 -20.83 12.80
N ARG A 362 13.66 -21.99 12.46
CA ARG A 362 12.95 -22.86 13.41
C ARG A 362 11.81 -22.10 14.13
N ILE A 363 11.13 -21.22 13.40
CA ILE A 363 9.86 -20.61 13.80
C ILE A 363 8.76 -21.39 13.09
N ASP A 364 7.71 -21.76 13.82
CA ASP A 364 6.59 -22.53 13.27
C ASP A 364 5.90 -21.75 12.14
N PRO A 365 5.91 -22.25 10.89
CA PRO A 365 5.29 -21.55 9.78
C PRO A 365 3.81 -21.90 9.59
N LEU A 366 3.19 -22.71 10.47
CA LEU A 366 1.88 -23.34 10.23
C LEU A 366 0.82 -22.36 9.70
N PHE A 367 0.64 -21.20 10.34
CA PHE A 367 -0.32 -20.17 9.90
C PHE A 367 -0.16 -19.80 8.41
N TYR A 368 1.07 -19.48 7.98
CA TYR A 368 1.34 -19.11 6.59
C TYR A 368 1.36 -20.31 5.65
N GLN A 369 1.69 -21.50 6.18
CA GLN A 369 1.71 -22.73 5.41
C GLN A 369 0.30 -23.21 5.05
N LEU A 370 -0.69 -22.99 5.93
CA LEU A 370 -2.10 -23.27 5.66
C LEU A 370 -2.58 -22.49 4.43
N HIS A 371 -2.39 -21.17 4.42
CA HIS A 371 -2.74 -20.31 3.29
C HIS A 371 -2.04 -20.71 1.98
N VAL A 372 -0.75 -21.10 2.02
CA VAL A 372 -0.07 -21.61 0.81
C VAL A 372 -0.70 -22.90 0.27
N ALA A 373 -1.25 -23.74 1.14
CA ALA A 373 -1.83 -25.03 0.75
C ALA A 373 -3.30 -24.90 0.32
N ILE A 374 -4.10 -24.20 1.11
CA ILE A 374 -5.55 -24.09 0.95
C ILE A 374 -5.89 -23.07 -0.15
N ASP A 375 -5.09 -22.02 -0.33
CA ASP A 375 -5.41 -20.90 -1.24
C ASP A 375 -4.74 -21.09 -2.61
N ASN A 376 -4.57 -22.33 -3.05
CA ASN A 376 -3.95 -22.61 -4.34
C ASN A 376 -4.93 -22.34 -5.51
N ILE A 377 -4.39 -21.91 -6.65
CA ILE A 377 -5.18 -21.54 -7.84
C ILE A 377 -5.76 -22.73 -8.62
N SER A 378 -5.52 -23.97 -8.19
CA SER A 378 -5.97 -25.17 -8.93
C SER A 378 -7.28 -25.73 -8.41
N LYS A 379 -7.35 -25.95 -7.09
CA LYS A 379 -8.51 -26.52 -6.38
C LYS A 379 -8.81 -25.83 -5.06
N GLY A 380 -7.93 -24.93 -4.64
CA GLY A 380 -8.04 -24.19 -3.41
C GLY A 380 -8.97 -22.98 -3.51
N HIS A 381 -8.98 -22.16 -2.45
CA HIS A 381 -9.81 -20.97 -2.37
C HIS A 381 -9.63 -20.03 -3.56
N GLY A 382 -8.41 -19.86 -4.08
CA GLY A 382 -8.14 -19.05 -5.27
C GLY A 382 -8.93 -19.51 -6.50
N ALA A 383 -9.08 -20.82 -6.71
CA ALA A 383 -9.93 -21.35 -7.78
C ALA A 383 -11.42 -21.15 -7.47
N ILE A 384 -11.83 -21.38 -6.21
CA ILE A 384 -13.22 -21.25 -5.76
C ILE A 384 -13.74 -19.83 -5.96
N VAL A 385 -12.98 -18.81 -5.55
CA VAL A 385 -13.39 -17.41 -5.65
C VAL A 385 -13.36 -16.90 -7.09
N LEU A 386 -12.41 -17.35 -7.93
CA LEU A 386 -12.42 -17.01 -9.35
C LEU A 386 -13.71 -17.52 -10.03
N GLU A 387 -14.09 -18.77 -9.76
CA GLU A 387 -15.35 -19.33 -10.23
C GLU A 387 -16.57 -18.60 -9.64
N ALA A 388 -16.50 -18.15 -8.37
CA ALA A 388 -17.55 -17.34 -7.74
C ALA A 388 -17.76 -16.01 -8.48
N VAL A 389 -16.68 -15.32 -8.86
CA VAL A 389 -16.73 -14.08 -9.65
C VAL A 389 -17.38 -14.33 -11.01
N LYS A 390 -16.95 -15.36 -11.74
CA LYS A 390 -17.51 -15.72 -13.05
C LYS A 390 -18.99 -16.05 -12.95
N THR A 391 -19.37 -16.84 -11.94
CA THR A 391 -20.76 -17.24 -11.69
C THR A 391 -21.63 -16.02 -11.37
N PHE A 392 -21.15 -15.13 -10.49
CA PHE A 392 -21.86 -13.90 -10.13
C PHE A 392 -22.09 -12.99 -11.34
N LEU A 393 -21.06 -12.76 -12.16
CA LEU A 393 -21.20 -11.91 -13.36
C LEU A 393 -22.11 -12.55 -14.42
N ASN A 394 -22.16 -13.88 -14.52
CA ASN A 394 -23.14 -14.55 -15.38
C ASN A 394 -24.58 -14.38 -14.87
N GLN A 395 -24.80 -14.41 -13.55
CA GLN A 395 -26.11 -14.08 -12.97
C GLN A 395 -26.52 -12.63 -13.26
N GLN A 396 -25.58 -11.67 -13.14
CA GLN A 396 -25.84 -10.27 -13.48
C GLN A 396 -26.19 -10.10 -14.97
N ARG A 397 -25.51 -10.84 -15.86
CA ARG A 397 -25.83 -10.86 -17.29
C ARG A 397 -27.25 -11.31 -17.56
N GLN A 398 -27.73 -12.33 -16.85
CA GLN A 398 -29.11 -12.84 -16.99
C GLN A 398 -30.16 -11.87 -16.46
N GLN A 399 -29.83 -11.05 -15.46
CA GLN A 399 -30.76 -10.12 -14.81
C GLN A 399 -30.80 -8.75 -15.49
N GLY A 400 -29.65 -8.20 -15.89
CA GLY A 400 -29.50 -6.83 -16.36
C GLY A 400 -28.66 -6.65 -17.64
N GLY A 401 -28.20 -7.72 -18.28
CA GLY A 401 -27.40 -7.66 -19.51
C GLY A 401 -25.96 -7.18 -19.30
N GLU A 402 -25.28 -6.77 -20.37
CA GLU A 402 -23.86 -6.41 -20.31
C GLU A 402 -23.53 -5.17 -19.48
N GLU A 403 -24.45 -4.20 -19.41
CA GLU A 403 -24.24 -2.97 -18.65
C GLU A 403 -24.10 -3.27 -17.15
N GLU A 404 -25.01 -4.09 -16.61
CA GLU A 404 -24.99 -4.57 -15.23
C GLU A 404 -23.71 -5.39 -14.94
N VAL A 405 -23.24 -6.19 -15.91
CA VAL A 405 -21.97 -6.93 -15.80
C VAL A 405 -20.81 -5.97 -15.62
N GLN A 406 -20.70 -4.94 -16.46
CA GLN A 406 -19.58 -4.01 -16.38
C GLN A 406 -19.64 -3.13 -15.12
N GLU A 407 -20.82 -2.74 -14.67
CA GLU A 407 -20.99 -2.00 -13.41
C GLU A 407 -20.50 -2.84 -12.21
N ASN A 408 -20.96 -4.09 -12.11
CA ASN A 408 -20.55 -4.99 -11.04
C ASN A 408 -19.07 -5.39 -11.15
N TRP A 409 -18.56 -5.58 -12.36
CA TRP A 409 -17.14 -5.82 -12.58
C TRP A 409 -16.28 -4.66 -12.11
N ASN A 410 -16.65 -3.41 -12.40
CA ASN A 410 -15.91 -2.24 -11.92
C ASN A 410 -15.81 -2.22 -10.39
N ARG A 411 -16.86 -2.68 -9.69
CA ARG A 411 -16.88 -2.81 -8.23
C ARG A 411 -16.03 -3.98 -7.74
N ILE A 412 -16.08 -5.14 -8.40
CA ILE A 412 -15.19 -6.28 -8.12
C ILE A 412 -13.72 -5.87 -8.27
N TRP A 413 -13.38 -5.25 -9.40
CA TRP A 413 -12.02 -4.79 -9.63
C TRP A 413 -11.60 -3.69 -8.65
N ASN A 414 -12.52 -2.82 -8.22
CA ASN A 414 -12.26 -1.87 -7.14
C ASN A 414 -11.93 -2.59 -5.82
N GLY A 415 -12.69 -3.61 -5.43
CA GLY A 415 -12.37 -4.43 -4.25
C GLY A 415 -10.97 -5.04 -4.31
N TYR A 416 -10.63 -5.63 -5.46
CA TYR A 416 -9.31 -6.23 -5.71
C TYR A 416 -8.17 -5.20 -5.62
N VAL A 417 -8.27 -4.13 -6.42
CA VAL A 417 -7.24 -3.09 -6.52
C VAL A 417 -7.16 -2.26 -5.23
N GLY A 418 -8.31 -1.91 -4.66
CA GLY A 418 -8.44 -1.21 -3.40
C GLY A 418 -7.69 -1.94 -2.31
N TRP A 419 -7.94 -3.25 -2.15
CA TRP A 419 -7.18 -4.06 -1.19
C TRP A 419 -5.67 -4.09 -1.48
N LYS A 420 -5.27 -4.37 -2.73
CA LYS A 420 -3.86 -4.39 -3.13
C LYS A 420 -3.12 -3.09 -2.82
N THR A 421 -3.79 -1.95 -2.99
CA THR A 421 -3.14 -0.64 -3.04
C THR A 421 -3.35 0.23 -1.81
N ILE A 422 -4.26 -0.13 -0.89
CA ILE A 422 -4.52 0.65 0.32
C ILE A 422 -3.29 0.79 1.22
N GLY A 423 -2.28 -0.06 0.98
CA GLY A 423 -0.99 0.00 1.61
C GLY A 423 -0.93 -0.90 2.83
N PHE A 424 0.22 -1.57 2.96
CA PHE A 424 0.62 -2.28 4.16
C PHE A 424 1.69 -1.47 4.89
N PHE A 425 2.04 -1.85 6.12
CA PHE A 425 3.02 -1.13 6.94
C PHE A 425 4.48 -1.38 6.54
N GLY A 426 4.79 -1.56 5.25
CA GLY A 426 6.12 -1.99 4.78
C GLY A 426 7.27 -1.07 5.20
N VAL A 427 7.10 0.25 5.09
CA VAL A 427 8.09 1.24 5.55
C VAL A 427 8.27 1.18 7.06
N ASP A 428 7.17 1.10 7.81
CA ASP A 428 7.20 0.99 9.26
C ASP A 428 7.89 -0.30 9.71
N ALA A 429 7.62 -1.43 9.03
CA ALA A 429 8.26 -2.72 9.30
C ALA A 429 9.77 -2.65 9.07
N LEU A 430 10.21 -1.95 8.01
CA LEU A 430 11.63 -1.72 7.75
C LEU A 430 12.26 -0.86 8.85
N MET A 431 11.61 0.23 9.25
CA MET A 431 12.10 1.09 10.33
C MET A 431 12.19 0.33 11.65
N ARG A 432 11.18 -0.49 11.99
CA ARG A 432 11.24 -1.36 13.15
C ARG A 432 12.38 -2.36 13.09
N ARG A 433 12.60 -3.01 11.94
CA ARG A 433 13.76 -3.89 11.75
C ARG A 433 15.06 -3.16 12.07
N LEU A 434 15.25 -1.97 11.49
CA LEU A 434 16.45 -1.16 11.72
C LEU A 434 16.61 -0.78 13.21
N ILE A 435 15.52 -0.41 13.89
CA ILE A 435 15.52 -0.12 15.33
C ILE A 435 15.93 -1.34 16.15
N ILE A 436 15.27 -2.49 15.92
CA ILE A 436 15.47 -3.72 16.68
C ILE A 436 16.88 -4.29 16.48
N ASP A 437 17.38 -4.25 15.24
CA ASP A 437 18.73 -4.70 14.90
C ASP A 437 19.81 -3.63 15.17
N LYS A 438 19.40 -2.46 15.68
CA LYS A 438 20.27 -1.30 15.97
C LYS A 438 21.12 -0.90 14.74
N LYS A 439 20.49 -0.87 13.57
CA LYS A 439 21.06 -0.48 12.28
C LYS A 439 20.56 0.89 11.83
N ARG A 440 21.37 1.57 11.04
CA ARG A 440 21.05 2.88 10.47
C ARG A 440 21.48 2.93 9.00
N ILE A 441 20.78 3.72 8.21
CA ILE A 441 21.08 3.97 6.79
C ILE A 441 21.24 5.47 6.56
N ASN A 442 22.19 5.83 5.71
CA ASN A 442 22.46 7.22 5.32
C ASN A 442 21.59 7.59 4.11
N ILE A 443 20.54 8.40 4.33
CA ILE A 443 19.71 8.92 3.24
C ILE A 443 20.25 10.23 2.65
N GLY A 444 21.30 10.81 3.27
CA GLY A 444 22.01 11.99 2.80
C GLY A 444 23.11 11.67 1.78
N THR A 445 24.20 12.43 1.84
CA THR A 445 25.42 12.13 1.08
C THR A 445 26.51 11.64 2.03
N PRO A 446 27.58 10.98 1.53
CA PRO A 446 28.73 10.67 2.38
C PRO A 446 29.38 11.91 3.03
N ALA A 447 29.31 13.07 2.36
CA ALA A 447 29.84 14.33 2.88
C ALA A 447 28.90 15.01 3.89
N THR A 448 27.59 14.77 3.77
CA THR A 448 26.54 15.29 4.66
C THR A 448 25.59 14.16 5.08
N PRO A 449 26.01 13.28 6.01
CA PRO A 449 25.21 12.14 6.39
C PRO A 449 23.89 12.55 7.04
N ASN A 450 22.80 11.91 6.62
CA ASN A 450 21.50 11.98 7.26
C ASN A 450 21.07 10.56 7.61
N CYS A 451 21.28 10.16 8.86
CA CYS A 451 21.20 8.77 9.28
C CYS A 451 19.88 8.45 9.97
N ILE A 452 19.10 7.56 9.36
CA ILE A 452 17.82 7.08 9.89
C ILE A 452 17.90 5.59 10.25
N PRO A 453 17.11 5.10 11.22
CA PRO A 453 16.30 5.87 12.15
C PRO A 453 17.16 6.64 13.17
N ASP A 454 16.57 7.65 13.81
CA ASP A 454 17.17 8.29 14.98
C ASP A 454 16.95 7.41 16.21
N LEU A 455 17.91 6.51 16.46
CA LEU A 455 17.87 5.56 17.57
C LEU A 455 17.87 6.28 18.92
N THR A 456 18.59 7.40 19.05
CA THR A 456 18.67 8.17 20.29
C THR A 456 17.31 8.79 20.62
N ALA A 457 16.65 9.40 19.63
CA ALA A 457 15.29 9.92 19.81
C ALA A 457 14.31 8.80 20.15
N TYR A 458 14.33 7.68 19.42
CA TYR A 458 13.45 6.54 19.67
C TYR A 458 13.58 5.99 21.09
N TYR A 459 14.79 5.62 21.52
CA TYR A 459 14.97 5.03 22.85
C TYR A 459 14.75 6.05 23.99
N LYS A 460 14.98 7.34 23.74
CA LYS A 460 14.57 8.41 24.66
C LYS A 460 13.06 8.42 24.86
N GLU A 461 12.26 8.35 23.80
CA GLU A 461 10.80 8.29 23.90
C GLU A 461 10.33 7.06 24.70
N GLN A 462 10.93 5.89 24.45
CA GLN A 462 10.63 4.66 25.19
C GLN A 462 10.95 4.81 26.69
N MET A 463 12.07 5.45 27.02
CA MET A 463 12.45 5.74 28.40
C MET A 463 11.50 6.74 29.06
N LEU A 464 11.08 7.79 28.35
CA LEU A 464 10.09 8.76 28.85
C LEU A 464 8.74 8.08 29.14
N ALA A 465 8.30 7.18 28.27
CA ALA A 465 7.08 6.40 28.47
C ALA A 465 7.18 5.49 29.71
N LEU A 466 8.33 4.84 29.92
CA LEU A 466 8.61 4.05 31.12
C LEU A 466 8.54 4.91 32.39
N VAL A 467 9.18 6.08 32.39
CA VAL A 467 9.14 7.03 33.52
C VAL A 467 7.71 7.45 33.82
N LYS A 468 6.93 7.86 32.81
CA LYS A 468 5.52 8.25 32.98
C LYS A 468 4.67 7.13 33.58
N ARG A 469 4.89 5.88 33.14
CA ARG A 469 4.17 4.72 33.67
C ARG A 469 4.50 4.42 35.13
N LYS A 470 5.76 4.59 35.54
CA LYS A 470 6.21 4.32 36.92
C LYS A 470 5.99 5.49 37.88
N ALA A 471 5.88 6.72 37.37
CA ALA A 471 5.76 7.94 38.16
C ALA A 471 4.66 7.90 39.25
N PRO A 472 3.43 7.39 39.02
CA PRO A 472 2.38 7.37 40.04
C PRO A 472 2.78 6.63 41.32
N VAL A 473 3.47 5.50 41.19
CA VAL A 473 3.97 4.72 42.32
C VAL A 473 5.28 5.31 42.85
N ALA A 474 6.19 5.69 41.94
CA ALA A 474 7.51 6.20 42.31
C ALA A 474 7.44 7.47 43.19
N ARG A 475 6.45 8.35 42.97
CA ARG A 475 6.23 9.57 43.78
C ARG A 475 5.89 9.28 45.24
N GLN A 476 5.28 8.13 45.53
CA GLN A 476 4.85 7.77 46.89
C GLN A 476 6.02 7.26 47.74
N VAL A 477 7.07 6.72 47.10
CA VAL A 477 8.14 5.98 47.78
C VAL A 477 9.47 6.73 47.86
N HIS A 478 9.69 7.75 47.02
CA HIS A 478 10.93 8.54 47.01
C HIS A 478 10.88 9.79 47.93
N GLY A 479 10.04 9.77 48.97
CA GLY A 479 9.84 10.91 49.87
C GLY A 479 11.14 11.43 50.51
N GLY A 480 11.53 12.66 50.16
CA GLY A 480 12.74 13.33 50.67
C GLY A 480 14.01 13.12 49.84
N VAL A 481 13.98 12.30 48.78
CA VAL A 481 15.14 12.10 47.89
C VAL A 481 15.27 13.27 46.92
N ALA A 482 16.50 13.80 46.80
CA ALA A 482 16.85 14.83 45.84
C ALA A 482 18.05 14.40 45.00
N ILE A 483 18.02 14.73 43.70
CA ILE A 483 19.12 14.52 42.75
C ILE A 483 19.30 15.80 41.94
N GLY A 484 20.55 16.19 41.66
CA GLY A 484 20.85 17.43 40.92
C GLY A 484 20.28 18.70 41.57
N GLY A 485 20.19 18.73 42.90
CA GLY A 485 19.62 19.85 43.66
C GLY A 485 18.09 20.01 43.57
N ALA A 486 17.38 19.09 42.90
CA ALA A 486 15.91 19.08 42.80
C ALA A 486 15.31 17.87 43.52
N ALA A 487 14.13 18.06 44.11
CA ALA A 487 13.36 16.95 44.68
C ALA A 487 12.95 15.96 43.57
N LEU A 488 13.29 14.68 43.74
CA LEU A 488 13.03 13.64 42.73
C LEU A 488 11.53 13.53 42.41
N ASN A 489 10.65 13.73 43.40
CA ASN A 489 9.21 13.75 43.20
C ASN A 489 8.77 14.81 42.18
N GLY A 490 9.39 15.99 42.16
CA GLY A 490 9.09 17.03 41.18
C GLY A 490 9.68 16.75 39.80
N LEU A 491 10.72 15.92 39.71
CA LEU A 491 11.30 15.49 38.43
C LEU A 491 10.43 14.44 37.71
N PHE A 492 9.61 13.66 38.43
CA PHE A 492 8.67 12.73 37.79
C PHE A 492 7.59 13.43 36.94
N ASP A 493 7.27 14.70 37.24
CA ASP A 493 6.36 15.52 36.44
C ASP A 493 7.06 16.20 35.26
N LYS A 494 8.40 16.10 35.19
CA LYS A 494 9.27 16.65 34.14
C LYS A 494 10.24 15.57 33.65
N PRO A 495 9.74 14.50 33.02
CA PRO A 495 10.53 13.30 32.73
C PRO A 495 11.74 13.59 31.85
N GLU A 496 11.67 14.56 30.93
CA GLU A 496 12.82 15.00 30.14
C GLU A 496 13.93 15.57 31.01
N LYS A 497 13.58 16.41 32.00
CA LYS A 497 14.55 16.95 32.96
C LYS A 497 15.11 15.86 33.87
N LEU A 498 14.30 14.86 34.24
CA LEU A 498 14.79 13.71 34.99
C LEU A 498 15.90 12.99 34.21
N LEU A 499 15.71 12.71 32.92
CA LEU A 499 16.72 12.04 32.11
C LEU A 499 18.03 12.84 32.01
N GLU A 500 17.95 14.17 31.88
CA GLU A 500 19.14 15.06 31.93
C GLU A 500 19.88 14.93 33.27
N VAL A 501 19.15 15.02 34.39
CA VAL A 501 19.74 14.95 35.73
C VAL A 501 20.38 13.57 35.99
N LEU A 502 19.79 12.48 35.48
CA LEU A 502 20.40 11.14 35.58
C LEU A 502 21.79 11.09 34.90
N ILE A 503 21.96 11.80 33.80
CA ILE A 503 23.24 11.90 33.07
C ILE A 503 24.20 12.83 33.81
N GLU A 504 23.75 14.03 34.19
CA GLU A 504 24.56 15.06 34.89
C GLU A 504 25.14 14.53 36.21
N GLU A 505 24.32 13.83 36.99
CA GLU A 505 24.70 13.25 38.29
C GLU A 505 25.46 11.91 38.18
N LYS A 506 25.76 11.47 36.94
CA LYS A 506 26.46 10.21 36.65
C LYS A 506 25.77 9.00 37.29
N LEU A 507 24.44 9.02 37.32
CA LEU A 507 23.62 7.85 37.68
C LEU A 507 23.52 6.87 36.51
N VAL A 508 23.63 7.38 35.28
CA VAL A 508 23.87 6.59 34.08
C VAL A 508 25.28 6.87 33.53
N ASP A 509 25.94 5.82 33.05
CA ASP A 509 27.23 5.91 32.35
C ASP A 509 27.05 5.49 30.89
N PRO A 510 26.91 6.45 29.96
CA PRO A 510 26.85 6.14 28.53
C PRO A 510 28.07 5.39 28.02
N LYS A 511 29.27 5.50 28.62
CA LYS A 511 30.47 4.78 28.15
C LYS A 511 30.40 3.31 28.52
N HIS A 512 29.97 3.02 29.75
CA HIS A 512 29.79 1.67 30.28
C HIS A 512 28.34 1.48 30.79
N PRO A 513 27.36 1.27 29.90
CA PRO A 513 25.94 1.24 30.27
C PRO A 513 25.60 0.28 31.41
N ARG A 514 26.24 -0.91 31.42
CA ARG A 514 26.08 -1.94 32.47
C ARG A 514 26.61 -1.52 33.83
N ASP A 515 27.58 -0.61 33.86
CA ASP A 515 28.21 -0.12 35.11
C ASP A 515 27.50 1.13 35.65
N SER A 516 26.40 1.55 35.01
CA SER A 516 25.56 2.65 35.49
C SER A 516 25.08 2.39 36.92
N LYS A 517 25.27 3.36 37.82
CA LYS A 517 24.82 3.27 39.23
C LYS A 517 23.33 2.97 39.33
N LEU A 518 22.53 3.41 38.35
CA LEU A 518 21.11 3.08 38.26
C LEU A 518 20.84 1.57 38.29
N PHE A 519 21.64 0.74 37.62
CA PHE A 519 21.49 -0.72 37.67
C PHE A 519 21.94 -1.30 39.01
N ALA A 520 22.92 -0.69 39.69
CA ALA A 520 23.31 -1.10 41.04
C ALA A 520 22.15 -0.92 42.04
N LEU A 521 21.33 0.13 41.88
CA LEU A 521 20.13 0.34 42.70
C LEU A 521 19.05 -0.74 42.49
N MET A 522 19.06 -1.41 41.34
CA MET A 522 18.09 -2.47 40.98
C MET A 522 18.57 -3.89 41.37
N GLN A 523 19.81 -4.03 41.83
CA GLN A 523 20.35 -5.32 42.30
C GLN A 523 19.67 -5.80 43.58
N PHE A 524 19.89 -7.07 43.97
CA PHE A 524 19.26 -7.70 45.14
C PHE A 524 19.35 -6.88 46.44
N GLU A 525 20.49 -6.24 46.68
CA GLU A 525 20.74 -5.41 47.87
C GLU A 525 20.33 -3.94 47.68
N GLY A 526 19.90 -3.57 46.47
CA GLY A 526 19.55 -2.20 46.10
C GLY A 526 18.12 -1.80 46.47
N PRO A 527 17.85 -0.51 46.72
CA PRO A 527 16.54 -0.03 47.15
C PRO A 527 15.45 -0.14 46.07
N MET A 528 15.82 -0.42 44.81
CA MET A 528 14.92 -0.58 43.67
C MET A 528 14.84 -2.03 43.18
N TYR A 529 15.24 -3.01 44.01
CA TYR A 529 15.13 -4.42 43.66
C TYR A 529 13.69 -4.81 43.28
N ARG A 530 13.53 -5.47 42.13
CA ARG A 530 12.24 -5.88 41.52
C ARG A 530 11.25 -4.74 41.21
N VAL A 531 11.70 -3.48 41.21
CA VAL A 531 10.86 -2.36 40.78
C VAL A 531 10.64 -2.35 39.27
N PHE A 532 11.63 -2.81 38.50
CA PHE A 532 11.58 -2.92 37.04
C PHE A 532 11.63 -4.38 36.59
N SER A 533 10.78 -4.76 35.63
CA SER A 533 10.90 -6.06 34.94
C SER A 533 12.16 -6.11 34.06
N GLU A 534 12.51 -7.30 33.57
CA GLU A 534 13.65 -7.47 32.65
C GLU A 534 13.46 -6.68 31.34
N ASP A 535 12.24 -6.61 30.81
CA ASP A 535 11.92 -5.80 29.64
C ASP A 535 12.09 -4.30 29.91
N GLU A 536 11.67 -3.85 31.10
CA GLU A 536 11.83 -2.44 31.49
C GLU A 536 13.30 -2.08 31.72
N GLN A 537 14.10 -3.00 32.27
CA GLN A 537 15.55 -2.84 32.37
C GLN A 537 16.22 -2.79 30.99
N SER A 538 15.70 -3.55 30.02
CA SER A 538 16.16 -3.49 28.62
C SER A 538 15.89 -2.13 27.98
N VAL A 539 14.73 -1.52 28.23
CA VAL A 539 14.43 -0.14 27.79
C VAL A 539 15.44 0.86 28.37
N ILE A 540 15.77 0.75 29.65
CA ILE A 540 16.77 1.60 30.30
C ILE A 540 18.15 1.39 29.66
N MET A 541 18.55 0.13 29.44
CA MET A 541 19.84 -0.21 28.82
C MET A 541 19.95 0.35 27.39
N ASP A 542 18.92 0.12 26.56
CA ASP A 542 18.89 0.58 25.17
C ASP A 542 18.94 2.11 25.09
N TRP A 543 18.25 2.81 25.99
CA TRP A 543 18.37 4.26 26.12
C TRP A 543 19.79 4.69 26.45
N ILE A 544 20.43 4.12 27.48
CA ILE A 544 21.80 4.50 27.87
C ILE A 544 22.80 4.19 26.75
N GLU A 545 22.68 3.04 26.09
CA GLU A 545 23.50 2.68 24.93
C GLU A 545 23.34 3.66 23.76
N SER A 546 22.12 4.15 23.53
CA SER A 546 21.83 5.12 22.47
C SER A 546 22.47 6.50 22.66
N LEU A 547 22.93 6.83 23.86
CA LEU A 547 23.59 8.11 24.16
C LEU A 547 25.05 8.18 23.67
N LYS A 548 25.65 7.04 23.28
CA LYS A 548 27.02 6.99 22.75
C LYS A 548 27.08 7.62 21.35
N CYS A 549 27.89 8.67 21.19
CA CYS A 549 28.24 9.23 19.89
C CYS A 549 28.93 8.14 19.04
N ASN A 550 28.45 7.89 17.81
CA ASN A 550 28.91 6.84 16.89
C ASN A 550 28.64 5.38 17.33
N SER A 551 27.71 5.10 18.24
CA SER A 551 27.41 3.71 18.65
C SER A 551 26.96 2.79 17.51
N TYR A 552 26.37 3.36 16.46
CA TYR A 552 25.82 2.61 15.33
C TYR A 552 26.35 3.20 14.03
N GLU A 553 27.21 2.44 13.35
CA GLU A 553 27.66 2.76 12.00
C GLU A 553 26.45 2.95 11.08
N CYS A 554 26.50 4.04 10.31
CA CYS A 554 25.45 4.40 9.37
C CYS A 554 25.82 3.85 8.00
N ALA A 555 25.02 2.91 7.49
CA ALA A 555 25.30 2.29 6.20
C ALA A 555 25.04 3.30 5.08
N ASP A 556 26.09 3.61 4.31
CA ASP A 556 25.96 4.41 3.10
C ASP A 556 25.17 3.67 2.02
N PRO A 557 24.48 4.40 1.12
CA PRO A 557 23.84 3.79 -0.02
C PRO A 557 24.89 3.05 -0.84
N LEU A 558 24.55 1.84 -1.26
CA LEU A 558 25.35 1.13 -2.22
C LEU A 558 25.42 1.97 -3.50
N PRO A 559 26.57 1.97 -4.20
CA PRO A 559 26.65 2.57 -5.52
C PRO A 559 25.48 2.04 -6.34
N ASP A 560 24.82 2.91 -7.11
CA ASP A 560 23.87 2.44 -8.11
C ASP A 560 24.57 1.35 -8.92
N GLU A 561 23.99 0.15 -8.95
CA GLU A 561 24.40 -0.84 -9.95
C GLU A 561 24.35 -0.10 -11.30
N PRO A 562 25.38 -0.23 -12.16
CA PRO A 562 25.37 0.45 -13.45
C PRO A 562 24.01 0.18 -14.08
N ARG A 563 23.25 1.26 -14.32
CA ARG A 563 21.93 1.18 -14.93
C ARG A 563 22.05 0.22 -16.11
N ASP A 564 21.08 -0.69 -16.26
CA ASP A 564 20.82 -1.38 -17.51
C ASP A 564 20.55 -0.30 -18.57
N ASP A 565 21.61 0.29 -19.09
CA ASP A 565 21.61 1.25 -20.18
C ASP A 565 22.05 0.44 -21.40
N PRO A 566 21.09 0.03 -22.26
CA PRO A 566 21.40 -0.74 -23.44
C PRO A 566 22.42 -0.05 -24.34
N ALA A 567 22.48 1.29 -24.37
CA ALA A 567 23.46 2.03 -25.13
C ALA A 567 24.87 1.91 -24.53
N ALA A 568 24.99 1.90 -23.20
CA ALA A 568 26.26 1.68 -22.52
C ALA A 568 26.77 0.24 -22.71
N LYS A 569 25.89 -0.76 -22.62
CA LYS A 569 26.25 -2.17 -22.88
C LYS A 569 26.71 -2.38 -24.32
N MET A 570 25.99 -1.81 -25.30
CA MET A 570 26.38 -1.86 -26.71
C MET A 570 27.74 -1.19 -26.94
N ALA A 571 27.99 -0.04 -26.33
CA ALA A 571 29.27 0.65 -26.42
C ALA A 571 30.42 -0.17 -25.80
N GLU A 572 30.19 -0.81 -24.64
CA GLU A 572 31.16 -1.70 -23.99
C GLU A 572 31.49 -2.92 -24.86
N MET A 573 30.47 -3.54 -25.47
CA MET A 573 30.64 -4.64 -26.41
C MET A 573 31.52 -4.23 -27.61
N ILE A 574 31.28 -3.05 -28.20
CA ILE A 574 32.10 -2.49 -29.28
C ILE A 574 33.55 -2.33 -28.82
N VAL A 575 33.79 -1.77 -27.64
CA VAL A 575 35.15 -1.58 -27.08
C VAL A 575 35.87 -2.91 -26.90
N ASN A 576 35.17 -3.93 -26.38
CA ASN A 576 35.73 -5.25 -26.13
C ASN A 576 36.10 -5.98 -27.43
N ARG A 577 35.31 -5.81 -28.50
CA ARG A 577 35.53 -6.44 -29.81
C ARG A 577 36.39 -5.61 -30.77
N ALA A 578 36.64 -4.34 -30.48
CA ALA A 578 37.32 -3.40 -31.36
C ALA A 578 38.66 -3.92 -31.92
N SER A 579 39.49 -4.58 -31.09
CA SER A 579 40.80 -5.09 -31.54
C SER A 579 40.67 -6.17 -32.62
N GLN A 580 39.73 -7.10 -32.46
CA GLN A 580 39.43 -8.17 -33.43
C GLN A 580 38.75 -7.58 -34.67
N ALA A 581 37.74 -6.74 -34.47
CA ALA A 581 36.92 -6.16 -35.51
C ALA A 581 37.72 -5.28 -36.49
N LYS A 582 38.67 -4.48 -35.99
CA LYS A 582 39.56 -3.65 -36.84
C LYS A 582 40.36 -4.45 -37.86
N THR A 583 40.78 -5.67 -37.49
CA THR A 583 41.55 -6.52 -38.40
C THR A 583 40.69 -7.21 -39.46
N ALA A 584 39.38 -7.36 -39.20
CA ALA A 584 38.44 -8.08 -40.05
C ALA A 584 37.68 -7.18 -41.03
N HIS A 585 37.53 -5.89 -40.75
CA HIS A 585 36.66 -4.98 -41.51
C HIS A 585 37.42 -3.95 -42.35
N ALA A 586 38.29 -4.42 -43.24
CA ALA A 586 38.95 -3.57 -44.23
C ALA A 586 38.01 -3.24 -45.41
N GLY A 587 37.92 -1.97 -45.80
CA GLY A 587 37.21 -1.53 -47.00
C GLY A 587 35.71 -1.22 -46.86
N ILE A 588 35.16 -1.25 -45.63
CA ILE A 588 33.78 -0.80 -45.35
C ILE A 588 33.82 0.65 -44.86
N THR A 589 32.99 1.52 -45.43
CA THR A 589 32.79 2.91 -44.98
C THR A 589 31.36 3.10 -44.50
N LEU A 590 31.18 3.86 -43.42
CA LEU A 590 29.87 4.27 -42.91
C LEU A 590 29.76 5.80 -42.93
N THR A 591 28.53 6.28 -43.08
CA THR A 591 28.19 7.69 -42.94
C THR A 591 28.02 8.01 -41.46
N THR A 592 28.88 8.87 -40.93
CA THR A 592 28.78 9.38 -39.55
C THR A 592 27.59 10.33 -39.39
N GLN A 593 27.24 10.67 -38.15
CA GLN A 593 26.17 11.62 -37.86
C GLN A 593 26.42 13.03 -38.40
N SER A 594 27.68 13.42 -38.62
CA SER A 594 28.04 14.69 -39.25
C SER A 594 27.97 14.66 -40.78
N GLY A 595 27.65 13.51 -41.39
CA GLY A 595 27.61 13.31 -42.84
C GLY A 595 28.97 12.96 -43.46
N GLU A 596 30.03 12.79 -42.67
CA GLU A 596 31.35 12.38 -43.14
C GLU A 596 31.40 10.87 -43.42
N GLN A 597 32.05 10.46 -44.51
CA GLN A 597 32.37 9.05 -44.78
C GLN A 597 33.63 8.64 -44.03
N LYS A 598 33.51 7.75 -43.04
CA LYS A 598 34.65 7.19 -42.29
C LYS A 598 34.76 5.69 -42.50
N ALA A 599 36.00 5.20 -42.49
CA ALA A 599 36.24 3.76 -42.51
C ALA A 599 35.72 3.12 -41.21
N LEU A 600 35.04 1.98 -41.32
CA LEU A 600 34.49 1.25 -40.18
C LEU A 600 35.58 0.90 -39.15
N ALA A 601 36.79 0.57 -39.62
CA ALA A 601 37.95 0.30 -38.77
C ALA A 601 38.30 1.46 -37.81
N GLU A 602 38.15 2.71 -38.27
CA GLU A 602 38.43 3.92 -37.48
C GLU A 602 37.33 4.23 -36.46
N LEU A 603 36.09 3.80 -36.75
CA LEU A 603 34.94 4.00 -35.87
C LEU A 603 34.95 3.08 -34.65
N PHE A 604 35.70 1.97 -34.66
CA PHE A 604 35.82 1.09 -33.48
C PHE A 604 36.55 1.75 -32.29
N ASP A 605 37.30 2.83 -32.51
CA ASP A 605 37.86 3.66 -31.42
C ASP A 605 36.85 4.69 -30.88
N GLN A 606 35.71 4.85 -31.54
CA GLN A 606 34.69 5.85 -31.24
C GLN A 606 33.30 5.19 -31.15
N PRO A 607 33.01 4.41 -30.08
CA PRO A 607 31.80 3.58 -29.99
C PRO A 607 30.49 4.33 -30.22
N ALA A 608 30.34 5.54 -29.67
CA ALA A 608 29.15 6.36 -29.93
C ALA A 608 29.04 6.80 -31.38
N GLU A 609 30.16 7.16 -32.03
CA GLU A 609 30.14 7.56 -33.44
C GLU A 609 29.82 6.36 -34.33
N LEU A 610 30.34 5.16 -34.02
CA LEU A 610 29.97 3.92 -34.70
C LEU A 610 28.48 3.59 -34.55
N MET A 611 27.96 3.60 -33.31
CA MET A 611 26.55 3.35 -33.04
C MET A 611 25.66 4.34 -33.79
N GLY A 612 26.04 5.63 -33.81
CA GLY A 612 25.34 6.66 -34.57
C GLY A 612 25.41 6.44 -36.08
N ALA A 613 26.56 6.01 -36.61
CA ALA A 613 26.76 5.72 -38.02
C ALA A 613 25.94 4.51 -38.50
N LEU A 614 25.74 3.49 -37.66
CA LEU A 614 24.87 2.35 -37.95
C LEU A 614 23.41 2.77 -38.11
N VAL A 615 22.94 3.72 -37.29
CA VAL A 615 21.58 4.27 -37.39
C VAL A 615 21.44 5.15 -38.62
N VAL A 616 22.35 6.12 -38.83
CA VAL A 616 22.29 7.07 -39.96
C VAL A 616 22.45 6.38 -41.31
N SER A 617 23.27 5.33 -41.37
CA SER A 617 23.45 4.53 -42.60
C SER A 617 22.29 3.57 -42.86
N GLY A 618 21.26 3.53 -41.99
CA GLY A 618 20.08 2.68 -42.14
C GLY A 618 20.31 1.20 -41.82
N TRP A 619 21.44 0.85 -41.22
CA TRP A 619 21.74 -0.53 -40.82
C TRP A 619 20.94 -0.94 -39.57
N VAL A 620 20.64 0.04 -38.71
CA VAL A 620 19.80 -0.12 -37.52
C VAL A 620 18.54 0.75 -37.65
N CYS A 621 17.37 0.14 -37.45
CA CYS A 621 16.09 0.82 -37.36
C CYS A 621 15.67 0.93 -35.88
N PRO A 622 15.71 2.13 -35.27
CA PRO A 622 15.33 2.32 -33.87
C PRO A 622 13.95 1.73 -33.55
N ARG A 623 13.85 1.01 -32.43
CA ARG A 623 12.65 0.30 -31.93
C ARG A 623 12.16 -0.86 -32.79
N GLU A 624 12.86 -1.21 -33.87
CA GLU A 624 12.44 -2.27 -34.79
C GLU A 624 13.59 -3.27 -35.06
N PRO A 625 13.89 -4.20 -34.12
CA PRO A 625 14.95 -5.20 -34.29
C PRO A 625 14.77 -6.06 -35.54
N THR A 626 13.54 -6.48 -35.84
CA THR A 626 13.21 -7.33 -36.99
C THR A 626 13.32 -6.61 -38.34
N ARG A 627 13.39 -5.27 -38.35
CA ARG A 627 13.62 -4.46 -39.56
C ARG A 627 15.05 -3.96 -39.67
N SER A 628 15.86 -4.15 -38.63
CA SER A 628 17.26 -3.74 -38.61
C SER A 628 18.10 -4.72 -39.41
N PHE A 629 18.67 -4.24 -40.53
CA PHE A 629 19.53 -5.02 -41.42
C PHE A 629 20.75 -5.60 -40.67
N PHE A 630 21.31 -4.83 -39.75
CA PHE A 630 22.44 -5.25 -38.92
C PHE A 630 22.15 -6.52 -38.11
N LEU A 631 20.99 -6.60 -37.46
CA LEU A 631 20.62 -7.78 -36.68
C LEU A 631 20.24 -8.96 -37.59
N THR A 632 19.36 -8.71 -38.56
CA THR A 632 18.69 -9.78 -39.31
C THR A 632 19.47 -10.33 -40.50
N ARG A 633 20.43 -9.57 -41.05
CA ARG A 633 21.19 -9.96 -42.26
C ARG A 633 22.68 -10.01 -42.07
N ILE A 634 23.21 -9.35 -41.04
CA ILE A 634 24.64 -9.35 -40.74
C ILE A 634 24.97 -10.30 -39.59
N LEU A 635 24.28 -10.18 -38.45
CA LEU A 635 24.58 -10.94 -37.23
C LEU A 635 23.84 -12.29 -37.11
N GLN A 636 22.79 -12.51 -37.89
CA GLN A 636 21.93 -13.71 -37.84
C GLN A 636 21.57 -14.16 -39.26
N ASN A 637 20.90 -15.32 -39.36
CA ASN A 637 20.34 -15.89 -40.59
C ASN A 637 21.39 -16.17 -41.68
N ASP A 638 22.48 -16.85 -41.30
CA ASP A 638 23.62 -17.17 -42.16
C ASP A 638 24.31 -15.92 -42.74
N GLY A 639 24.19 -14.79 -42.03
CA GLY A 639 24.86 -13.54 -42.35
C GLY A 639 26.39 -13.63 -42.22
N PRO A 640 27.14 -12.67 -42.79
CA PRO A 640 28.60 -12.67 -42.79
C PRO A 640 29.24 -12.61 -41.39
N MET A 641 28.48 -12.28 -40.34
CA MET A 641 28.93 -12.30 -38.94
C MET A 641 28.11 -13.27 -38.06
N ASP A 642 27.35 -14.17 -38.66
CA ASP A 642 26.60 -15.19 -37.91
C ASP A 642 27.57 -16.13 -37.18
N GLY A 643 27.30 -16.36 -35.90
CA GLY A 643 28.18 -17.12 -34.99
C GLY A 643 29.45 -16.40 -34.52
N VAL A 644 29.70 -15.15 -34.94
CA VAL A 644 30.88 -14.36 -34.48
C VAL A 644 30.65 -13.73 -33.11
N LEU A 645 29.42 -13.27 -32.84
CA LEU A 645 28.99 -12.78 -31.53
C LEU A 645 28.31 -13.91 -30.74
N THR A 646 28.46 -13.89 -29.41
CA THR A 646 27.75 -14.81 -28.51
C THR A 646 26.25 -14.47 -28.43
N ALA A 647 25.43 -15.40 -27.94
CA ALA A 647 24.00 -15.17 -27.76
C ALA A 647 23.70 -13.95 -26.86
N ASP A 648 24.49 -13.74 -25.80
CA ASP A 648 24.35 -12.60 -24.89
C ASP A 648 24.74 -11.26 -25.56
N GLU A 649 25.74 -11.28 -26.43
CA GLU A 649 26.12 -10.10 -27.23
C GLU A 649 25.07 -9.76 -28.28
N ILE A 650 24.45 -10.76 -28.91
CA ILE A 650 23.32 -10.55 -29.83
C ILE A 650 22.11 -9.99 -29.07
N ALA A 651 21.80 -10.52 -27.88
CA ALA A 651 20.76 -9.99 -27.02
C ALA A 651 21.04 -8.53 -26.62
N THR A 652 22.30 -8.17 -26.37
CA THR A 652 22.70 -6.78 -26.09
C THR A 652 22.40 -5.85 -27.27
N VAL A 653 22.68 -6.29 -28.51
CA VAL A 653 22.33 -5.52 -29.73
C VAL A 653 20.82 -5.37 -29.86
N GLU A 654 20.06 -6.45 -29.65
CA GLU A 654 18.60 -6.47 -29.76
C GLU A 654 17.94 -5.54 -28.72
N GLU A 655 18.35 -5.63 -27.46
CA GLU A 655 17.90 -4.75 -26.37
C GLU A 655 18.17 -3.28 -26.68
N TRP A 656 19.36 -2.95 -27.21
CA TRP A 656 19.70 -1.58 -27.60
C TRP A 656 18.82 -1.05 -28.73
N ILE A 657 18.58 -1.85 -29.76
CA ILE A 657 17.69 -1.46 -30.87
C ILE A 657 16.27 -1.25 -30.35
N GLN A 658 15.76 -2.19 -29.54
CA GLN A 658 14.42 -2.12 -28.96
C GLN A 658 14.24 -0.89 -28.07
N ALA A 659 15.29 -0.51 -27.32
CA ALA A 659 15.34 0.70 -26.50
C ALA A 659 15.40 2.01 -27.30
N GLY A 660 15.41 1.96 -28.64
CA GLY A 660 15.42 3.13 -29.51
C GLY A 660 16.78 3.54 -30.04
N ALA A 661 17.78 2.66 -29.93
CA ALA A 661 19.13 2.87 -30.46
C ALA A 661 19.78 4.20 -30.02
N GLU A 662 19.56 4.61 -28.76
CA GLU A 662 20.13 5.85 -28.21
C GLU A 662 21.66 5.76 -28.08
N MET A 663 22.33 6.91 -28.05
CA MET A 663 23.77 6.99 -27.79
C MET A 663 24.05 7.01 -26.28
N PRO A 664 25.15 6.39 -25.81
CA PRO A 664 25.51 6.38 -24.40
C PRO A 664 25.74 7.81 -23.88
N ARG A 665 25.17 8.14 -22.72
CA ARG A 665 25.19 9.51 -22.16
C ARG A 665 26.50 9.88 -21.46
N ASP A 666 27.37 8.91 -21.14
CA ASP A 666 28.57 9.13 -20.31
C ASP A 666 29.74 8.17 -20.69
N LEU A 667 30.51 8.51 -21.74
CA LEU A 667 31.60 7.66 -22.27
C LEU A 667 32.90 7.66 -21.42
N GLY A 668 33.11 8.69 -20.61
CA GLY A 668 34.41 8.94 -19.95
C GLY A 668 34.84 7.84 -18.97
N ARG A 669 33.88 7.08 -18.41
CA ARG A 669 34.14 5.96 -17.50
C ARG A 669 34.48 4.64 -18.20
N LEU A 670 33.94 4.39 -19.40
CA LEU A 670 34.12 3.12 -20.14
C LEU A 670 35.55 2.97 -20.66
N MET A 671 36.19 4.07 -21.08
CA MET A 671 37.58 4.05 -21.56
C MET A 671 38.63 3.94 -20.44
N ALA A 672 38.26 4.24 -19.19
CA ALA A 672 39.17 4.18 -18.03
C ALA A 672 39.35 2.76 -17.44
N ARG A 673 38.47 1.80 -17.78
CA ARG A 673 38.55 0.41 -17.32
C ARG A 673 39.70 -0.40 -17.94
N LYS A 674 40.40 0.12 -18.96
CA LYS A 674 41.43 -0.64 -19.68
C LYS A 674 42.78 -0.77 -18.97
N THR A 675 42.96 -0.12 -17.81
CA THR A 675 44.27 -0.02 -17.16
C THR A 675 44.39 -0.70 -15.79
N GLU A 676 43.30 -1.14 -15.16
CA GLU A 676 43.38 -1.86 -13.88
C GLU A 676 42.40 -3.04 -13.87
N ASP A 677 42.92 -4.23 -13.50
CA ASP A 677 42.27 -5.53 -13.31
C ASP A 677 42.00 -6.42 -14.53
N LEU A 678 42.98 -7.29 -14.84
CA LEU A 678 42.71 -8.64 -15.34
C LEU A 678 43.16 -9.63 -14.26
N SER A 679 42.27 -10.52 -13.83
CA SER A 679 42.61 -11.59 -12.89
C SER A 679 43.33 -12.74 -13.61
N PRO A 680 44.28 -13.46 -12.95
CA PRO A 680 45.02 -14.56 -13.57
C PRO A 680 44.14 -15.71 -14.11
N SER A 681 42.90 -15.84 -13.64
CA SER A 681 41.97 -16.87 -14.11
C SER A 681 41.40 -16.59 -15.50
N GLU A 682 41.29 -15.33 -15.91
CA GLU A 682 40.74 -14.94 -17.22
C GLU A 682 41.77 -15.14 -18.36
N ALA A 683 43.06 -14.99 -18.05
CA ALA A 683 44.15 -15.26 -18.99
C ALA A 683 44.28 -16.74 -19.37
N ALA A 684 43.79 -17.67 -18.53
CA ALA A 684 43.87 -19.11 -18.78
C ALA A 684 42.79 -19.61 -19.76
N ALA A 685 41.59 -19.00 -19.75
CA ALA A 685 40.49 -19.37 -20.64
C ALA A 685 40.75 -18.98 -22.11
N LEU A 686 41.51 -17.91 -22.35
CA LEU A 686 41.87 -17.47 -23.70
C LEU A 686 42.82 -18.43 -24.44
N LYS A 687 43.56 -19.29 -23.71
CA LYS A 687 44.56 -20.20 -24.29
C LYS A 687 43.96 -21.49 -24.84
N LEU A 688 42.76 -21.90 -24.39
CA LEU A 688 42.11 -23.12 -24.89
C LEU A 688 41.34 -22.92 -26.20
N GLY A 689 40.93 -21.69 -26.53
CA GLY A 689 40.14 -21.40 -27.73
C GLY A 689 40.95 -21.20 -29.02
N GLN A 690 42.28 -21.07 -28.93
CA GLN A 690 43.13 -20.77 -30.09
C GLN A 690 43.51 -22.00 -30.93
N ASP A 691 43.33 -23.22 -30.41
CA ASP A 691 43.78 -24.45 -31.08
C ASP A 691 42.74 -25.08 -32.03
N PHE A 692 41.50 -24.58 -32.08
CA PHE A 692 40.41 -25.20 -32.86
C PHE A 692 40.07 -24.54 -34.21
N ALA A 693 40.75 -23.46 -34.61
CA ALA A 693 40.37 -22.67 -35.79
C ALA A 693 41.41 -22.67 -36.92
N ARG A 694 42.03 -23.82 -37.22
CA ARG A 694 42.78 -24.00 -38.46
C ARG A 694 42.37 -25.30 -39.13
N GLU A 695 41.41 -25.21 -40.05
CA GLU A 695 41.40 -25.90 -41.35
C GLU A 695 40.03 -25.73 -42.04
N ARG A 696 39.96 -24.90 -43.09
CA ARG A 696 39.53 -25.30 -44.45
C ARG A 696 39.50 -24.08 -45.40
N PRO A 697 39.92 -24.23 -46.68
CA PRO A 697 40.04 -23.11 -47.61
C PRO A 697 38.74 -22.82 -48.37
N MET A 698 38.61 -21.54 -48.75
CA MET A 698 37.57 -20.95 -49.59
C MET A 698 37.38 -21.65 -50.94
N ILE A 699 36.12 -21.83 -51.37
CA ILE A 699 35.74 -22.03 -52.77
C ILE A 699 34.57 -21.10 -53.12
N GLY A 700 34.83 -20.20 -54.08
CA GLY A 700 33.94 -19.91 -55.21
C GLY A 700 32.76 -18.97 -54.99
N MET A 701 32.97 -17.69 -55.29
CA MET A 701 31.90 -16.80 -55.75
C MET A 701 31.27 -17.33 -57.05
N GLY A 702 29.94 -17.40 -57.06
CA GLY A 702 29.12 -17.47 -58.27
C GLY A 702 27.97 -16.48 -58.12
N SER A 703 28.08 -15.39 -58.86
CA SER A 703 27.03 -14.42 -59.16
C SER A 703 25.72 -15.10 -59.60
N VAL A 704 24.57 -14.44 -59.37
CA VAL A 704 23.56 -14.08 -60.39
C VAL A 704 22.34 -13.42 -59.67
N HIS A 705 22.13 -12.14 -60.03
CA HIS A 705 20.93 -11.28 -59.96
C HIS A 705 20.30 -10.88 -58.62
#